data_AF-A0A0Q9P5Q2-F1
#
_entry.id   AF-A0A0Q9P5Q2-F1
#
_cell.length_a   1.000
_cell.length_b   1.000
_cell.length_c   1.000
_cell.angle_alpha   90.00
_cell.angle_beta   90.00
_cell.angle_gamma   90.00
#
_symmetry.space_group_name_H-M   'P 1'
#
loop_
_entity.id
_entity.type
_entity.pdbx_description
1 polymer ?
#
loop_
_entity_poly.entity_id
_entity_poly.type
_entity_poly.pdbx_seq_one_letter_code
_entity_poly.pdbx_strand_id
1 'polypeptide(L)'
;MISYHWRWGTLFLLVGLIVAGCSAHKQAEPGKVLDEARRAGRDGASFPQASEDYFHDMDGALALTPDEIKGRNMWLVWSGGNDYFWNRMSDYTFGAFDLLKTISSHPSLGYSRDDRWSRFGMVNEPCFEKAAGPDKDRRGLWLDVRGKDCPADPFENESKYPGVAVGSRGKPLGDGTTQPVGSFYGYATGIVGLRLFPNPDFDAKAAKAWDPERYYTDPSYYNRKDLVRPYRVGMSCGFCHVGPSPVKPPADPEHPAYANLSSSVGSQYMWVDRLFLFNSNKPEGRTNFMYQLVHTYRPGTMDTSLVSTDNINNPRTMNALYDFVSRLGVGKRLWHEKLAGGERDNKQLNDFVSNGPLTEFYTKPDAVRMPHILKDGADSVGLLGALNRVYLNIGLFGEEWLLHFNPVIGGKTITPIPIATAQKNSGYWQATEMGTPNTALFFLKAAQPDYLKDAPGGAAYLSTDAATLDHGKQVFADTCARCHSSKAPRPPVDLGLNPDKCAGTGYLDCFKHWWTWTQTDDYKAQMRTIVKADDFLQGNYLSTDARIPVTLLRTNVCSPLATNALAGNIWDNFSSQSYKQLPSVGTVTLSDPFTGAPMPYAMPAGGRGYTRVPSLIGLWSTAPFLLNNAVGPFSGDPSVGSRMKVFDASIEQMLWPQKREHDAVLGDKLPGTIDRTTQRSEIVIPAGYAPNALQALRGRLHRWLPWLVGDGDDITIGPIPKGVPVGLLTNLKLRAESTDPAAIAAHVRDTGEMLLKLKLDLAAAPANASDEDLRARFANLKAPMMRLSKCPDFVVNRGHYFGTAQFNQQKGLSADEKAFGQVPELSDADKRALIEFLKTF
;
A
#
# COMPACT_ATOMS: atom_id res chain seq x y z
N MET A 1 -30.67 30.97 30.66
CA MET A 1 -29.35 31.44 30.18
C MET A 1 -28.15 30.96 31.00
N ILE A 2 -28.29 30.51 32.26
CA ILE A 2 -27.15 30.01 33.07
C ILE A 2 -26.90 28.49 32.90
N SER A 3 -27.90 27.72 32.44
CA SER A 3 -27.77 26.26 32.18
C SER A 3 -27.13 25.91 30.83
N TYR A 4 -26.92 26.88 29.94
CA TYR A 4 -26.34 26.65 28.62
C TYR A 4 -24.80 26.62 28.67
N HIS A 5 -24.17 27.48 29.48
CA HIS A 5 -22.71 27.60 29.55
C HIS A 5 -22.00 26.40 30.20
N TRP A 6 -22.68 25.64 31.06
CA TRP A 6 -22.07 24.49 31.74
C TRP A 6 -21.92 23.25 30.84
N ARG A 7 -22.66 23.17 29.73
CA ARG A 7 -22.57 22.07 28.74
C ARG A 7 -21.47 22.24 27.69
N TRP A 8 -20.94 23.46 27.50
CA TRP A 8 -19.83 23.73 26.57
C TRP A 8 -18.48 23.35 27.17
N GLY A 9 -18.31 23.56 28.48
CA GLY A 9 -17.11 23.14 29.20
C GLY A 9 -16.91 21.63 29.14
N THR A 10 -17.98 20.84 29.27
CA THR A 10 -17.89 19.37 29.33
C THR A 10 -17.49 18.72 28.01
N LEU A 11 -17.90 19.26 26.85
CA LEU A 11 -17.55 18.69 25.54
C LEU A 11 -16.12 19.05 25.12
N PHE A 12 -15.65 20.27 25.41
CA PHE A 12 -14.24 20.65 25.22
C PHE A 12 -13.32 19.94 26.22
N LEU A 13 -13.78 19.69 27.45
CA LEU A 13 -13.08 18.81 28.39
C LEU A 13 -13.12 17.35 27.96
N LEU A 14 -14.20 16.84 27.35
CA LEU A 14 -14.26 15.46 26.86
C LEU A 14 -13.37 15.24 25.65
N VAL A 15 -13.38 16.15 24.66
CA VAL A 15 -12.44 16.12 23.53
C VAL A 15 -11.01 16.36 24.02
N GLY A 16 -10.81 17.26 25.00
CA GLY A 16 -9.52 17.50 25.64
C GLY A 16 -9.01 16.32 26.49
N LEU A 17 -9.88 15.58 27.18
CA LEU A 17 -9.55 14.41 28.01
C LEU A 17 -9.40 13.13 27.19
N ILE A 18 -10.05 13.03 26.03
CA ILE A 18 -9.78 11.99 25.03
C ILE A 18 -8.38 12.20 24.42
N VAL A 19 -7.92 13.45 24.33
CA VAL A 19 -6.54 13.81 23.90
C VAL A 19 -5.53 13.72 25.07
N ALA A 20 -5.97 13.86 26.33
CA ALA A 20 -5.10 13.93 27.51
C ALA A 20 -5.16 12.70 28.44
N GLY A 21 -5.68 11.56 28.00
CA GLY A 21 -5.75 10.30 28.75
C GLY A 21 -4.40 9.60 28.96
N CYS A 22 -3.36 10.32 29.41
CA CYS A 22 -2.10 9.74 29.85
C CYS A 22 -2.29 9.13 31.25
N SER A 23 -2.53 7.83 31.28
CA SER A 23 -2.44 7.03 32.50
C SER A 23 -0.98 6.99 32.96
N ALA A 24 -0.74 7.09 34.26
CA ALA A 24 0.57 7.09 34.94
C ALA A 24 1.32 5.74 34.88
N HIS A 25 1.45 5.15 33.70
CA HIS A 25 2.51 4.21 33.37
C HIS A 25 3.56 4.99 32.58
N LYS A 26 4.86 4.83 32.87
CA LYS A 26 5.93 5.38 32.01
C LYS A 26 5.69 4.88 30.60
N GLN A 27 5.14 5.74 29.73
CA GLN A 27 4.98 5.41 28.32
C GLN A 27 6.37 5.16 27.75
N ALA A 28 6.48 4.12 26.91
CA ALA A 28 7.70 3.87 26.18
C ALA A 28 8.08 5.11 25.35
N GLU A 29 9.33 5.52 25.47
CA GLU A 29 9.85 6.69 24.75
C GLU A 29 10.50 6.23 23.43
N PRO A 30 10.20 6.90 22.29
CA PRO A 30 10.90 6.64 21.04
C PRO A 30 12.43 6.68 21.22
N GLY A 31 13.13 5.78 20.55
CA GLY A 31 14.59 5.64 20.57
C GLY A 31 15.12 4.77 21.71
N LYS A 32 14.27 4.37 22.66
CA LYS A 32 14.71 3.68 23.90
C LYS A 32 14.20 2.24 24.03
N VAL A 33 13.26 1.81 23.21
CA VAL A 33 12.73 0.44 23.29
C VAL A 33 13.61 -0.54 22.53
N LEU A 34 13.63 -1.77 23.03
CA LEU A 34 14.26 -2.93 22.39
C LEU A 34 13.16 -3.81 21.79
N ASP A 35 13.44 -4.44 20.65
CA ASP A 35 12.55 -5.47 20.10
C ASP A 35 12.54 -6.73 20.99
N GLU A 36 11.60 -7.65 20.75
CA GLU A 36 11.51 -8.90 21.50
C GLU A 36 12.83 -9.72 21.47
N ALA A 37 13.53 -9.72 20.34
CA ALA A 37 14.81 -10.41 20.19
C ALA A 37 15.89 -9.85 21.13
N ARG A 38 16.08 -8.52 21.13
CA ARG A 38 17.07 -7.85 21.98
C ARG A 38 16.73 -7.97 23.46
N ARG A 39 15.44 -7.94 23.83
CA ARG A 39 15.00 -8.20 25.21
C ARG A 39 15.33 -9.62 25.67
N ALA A 40 15.37 -10.58 24.75
CA ALA A 40 15.81 -11.95 25.00
C ALA A 40 17.33 -12.16 24.84
N GLY A 41 18.12 -11.08 24.70
CA GLY A 41 19.57 -11.15 24.55
C GLY A 41 20.06 -11.64 23.18
N ARG A 42 19.20 -11.60 22.16
CA ARG A 42 19.51 -12.04 20.80
C ARG A 42 19.78 -10.85 19.87
N ASP A 43 20.78 -10.99 19.02
CA ASP A 43 21.15 -10.02 17.98
C ASP A 43 20.96 -10.60 16.57
N GLY A 44 21.28 -9.80 15.54
CA GLY A 44 21.11 -10.22 14.15
C GLY A 44 21.85 -11.51 13.77
N ALA A 45 23.02 -11.77 14.37
CA ALA A 45 23.80 -12.99 14.07
C ALA A 45 23.10 -14.27 14.54
N SER A 46 22.20 -14.17 15.53
CA SER A 46 21.42 -15.29 16.02
C SER A 46 20.25 -15.71 15.11
N PHE A 47 20.02 -15.02 13.98
CA PHE A 47 18.96 -15.30 13.02
C PHE A 47 19.54 -15.65 11.64
N PRO A 48 20.09 -16.86 11.46
CA PRO A 48 20.63 -17.27 10.16
C PRO A 48 19.53 -17.36 9.10
N GLN A 49 19.85 -16.88 7.89
CA GLN A 49 18.94 -16.94 6.74
C GLN A 49 18.69 -18.40 6.31
N ALA A 50 17.44 -18.72 5.97
CA ALA A 50 17.05 -20.08 5.61
C ALA A 50 17.63 -20.49 4.25
N SER A 51 18.17 -21.71 4.17
CA SER A 51 18.99 -22.17 3.03
C SER A 51 18.31 -23.27 2.21
N GLU A 52 17.10 -23.68 2.62
CA GLU A 52 16.35 -24.77 2.02
C GLU A 52 15.73 -24.33 0.69
N ASP A 53 15.90 -25.15 -0.33
CA ASP A 53 15.33 -24.92 -1.67
C ASP A 53 13.86 -25.35 -1.73
N TYR A 54 13.05 -24.89 -0.76
CA TYR A 54 11.67 -25.34 -0.59
C TYR A 54 10.73 -24.83 -1.69
N PHE A 55 10.96 -23.60 -2.16
CA PHE A 55 10.15 -22.97 -3.21
C PHE A 55 10.73 -23.19 -4.62
N HIS A 56 11.47 -24.29 -4.84
CA HIS A 56 12.23 -24.52 -6.08
C HIS A 56 11.40 -24.38 -7.35
N ASP A 57 10.12 -24.76 -7.33
CA ASP A 57 9.24 -24.74 -8.49
C ASP A 57 8.69 -23.36 -8.87
N MET A 58 8.72 -22.39 -7.95
CA MET A 58 8.22 -21.02 -8.21
C MET A 58 9.06 -20.32 -9.28
N ASP A 59 8.50 -19.25 -9.86
CA ASP A 59 9.21 -18.34 -10.78
C ASP A 59 9.81 -19.06 -12.01
N GLY A 60 9.21 -20.17 -12.44
CA GLY A 60 9.68 -20.95 -13.59
C GLY A 60 10.81 -21.94 -13.26
N ALA A 61 10.95 -22.34 -12.00
CA ALA A 61 11.97 -23.27 -11.53
C ALA A 61 13.41 -22.82 -11.84
N LEU A 62 13.69 -21.55 -11.58
CA LEU A 62 15.01 -20.96 -11.83
C LEU A 62 16.11 -21.69 -11.04
N ALA A 63 17.24 -21.95 -11.71
CA ALA A 63 18.43 -22.43 -11.06
C ALA A 63 19.06 -21.32 -10.19
N LEU A 64 18.80 -21.38 -8.88
CA LEU A 64 19.29 -20.44 -7.90
C LEU A 64 20.57 -20.96 -7.22
N THR A 65 21.50 -20.05 -6.95
CA THR A 65 22.65 -20.29 -6.08
C THR A 65 22.21 -20.34 -4.61
N PRO A 66 23.04 -20.86 -3.70
CA PRO A 66 22.70 -20.90 -2.27
C PRO A 66 22.33 -19.54 -1.66
N ASP A 67 22.96 -18.44 -2.11
CA ASP A 67 22.63 -17.10 -1.60
C ASP A 67 21.33 -16.56 -2.22
N GLU A 68 21.05 -16.83 -3.49
CA GLU A 68 19.77 -16.49 -4.10
C GLU A 68 18.60 -17.28 -3.47
N ILE A 69 18.82 -18.55 -3.08
CA ILE A 69 17.83 -19.34 -2.33
C ILE A 69 17.52 -18.66 -0.98
N LYS A 70 18.54 -18.21 -0.25
CA LYS A 70 18.34 -17.44 1.00
C LYS A 70 17.57 -16.16 0.73
N GLY A 71 17.86 -15.46 -0.36
CA GLY A 71 17.15 -14.26 -0.79
C GLY A 71 15.66 -14.51 -1.05
N ARG A 72 15.34 -15.57 -1.79
CA ARG A 72 13.96 -16.00 -2.04
C ARG A 72 13.25 -16.36 -0.74
N ASN A 73 13.88 -17.13 0.13
CA ASN A 73 13.29 -17.53 1.41
C ASN A 73 13.05 -16.34 2.33
N MET A 74 13.97 -15.37 2.36
CA MET A 74 13.80 -14.12 3.08
C MET A 74 12.57 -13.36 2.55
N TRP A 75 12.46 -13.19 1.24
CA TRP A 75 11.31 -12.54 0.62
C TRP A 75 9.96 -13.23 0.93
N LEU A 76 9.94 -14.56 0.89
CA LEU A 76 8.71 -15.34 0.98
C LEU A 76 8.28 -15.69 2.42
N VAL A 77 9.20 -15.74 3.40
CA VAL A 77 8.89 -16.29 4.74
C VAL A 77 9.37 -15.42 5.90
N TRP A 78 10.37 -14.55 5.71
CA TRP A 78 10.88 -13.74 6.82
C TRP A 78 9.87 -12.67 7.26
N SER A 79 9.37 -12.81 8.50
CA SER A 79 8.45 -11.84 9.11
C SER A 79 9.16 -10.78 9.98
N GLY A 80 10.41 -11.05 10.40
CA GLY A 80 11.19 -10.12 11.23
C GLY A 80 10.51 -9.73 12.55
N GLY A 81 9.77 -10.65 13.17
CA GLY A 81 9.07 -10.41 14.43
C GLY A 81 7.87 -9.45 14.33
N ASN A 82 7.38 -9.17 13.12
CA ASN A 82 6.24 -8.27 12.93
C ASN A 82 4.89 -8.84 13.41
N ASP A 83 4.85 -10.08 13.92
CA ASP A 83 3.69 -10.66 14.57
C ASP A 83 3.27 -9.83 15.81
N TYR A 84 4.21 -9.16 16.46
CA TYR A 84 3.92 -8.15 17.48
C TYR A 84 3.06 -7.02 16.90
N PHE A 85 3.49 -6.42 15.79
CA PHE A 85 2.78 -5.31 15.15
C PHE A 85 1.37 -5.71 14.72
N TRP A 86 1.24 -6.81 13.98
CA TRP A 86 -0.06 -7.24 13.46
C TRP A 86 -1.04 -7.68 14.56
N ASN A 87 -0.53 -8.25 15.67
CA ASN A 87 -1.35 -8.52 16.84
C ASN A 87 -1.91 -7.21 17.46
N ARG A 88 -1.08 -6.16 17.54
CA ARG A 88 -1.51 -4.84 18.05
C ARG A 88 -2.49 -4.12 17.14
N MET A 89 -2.44 -4.36 15.83
CA MET A 89 -3.38 -3.74 14.89
C MET A 89 -4.84 -4.11 15.19
N SER A 90 -5.11 -5.28 15.79
CA SER A 90 -6.45 -5.60 16.30
C SER A 90 -6.91 -4.62 17.38
N ASP A 91 -6.02 -4.14 18.24
CA ASP A 91 -6.37 -3.15 19.27
C ASP A 91 -6.66 -1.78 18.63
N TYR A 92 -5.79 -1.35 17.70
CA TYR A 92 -5.91 -0.05 17.03
C TYR A 92 -7.09 0.06 16.07
N THR A 93 -7.62 -1.07 15.62
CA THR A 93 -8.81 -1.15 14.77
C THR A 93 -10.06 -1.60 15.54
N PHE A 94 -9.97 -1.66 16.88
CA PHE A 94 -11.09 -2.03 17.75
C PHE A 94 -11.70 -3.40 17.44
N GLY A 95 -10.85 -4.38 17.11
CA GLY A 95 -11.24 -5.75 16.78
C GLY A 95 -11.67 -5.95 15.32
N ALA A 96 -11.74 -4.90 14.50
CA ALA A 96 -12.09 -5.01 13.08
C ALA A 96 -11.06 -5.79 12.26
N PHE A 97 -9.78 -5.57 12.53
CA PHE A 97 -8.66 -6.28 11.90
C PHE A 97 -8.21 -7.44 12.78
N ASP A 98 -8.32 -8.68 12.30
CA ASP A 98 -7.88 -9.86 13.05
C ASP A 98 -7.34 -10.95 12.12
N LEU A 99 -6.03 -10.97 11.88
CA LEU A 99 -5.39 -11.97 11.02
C LEU A 99 -5.60 -13.40 11.50
N LEU A 100 -5.75 -13.64 12.81
CA LEU A 100 -5.95 -15.00 13.32
C LEU A 100 -7.33 -15.54 12.93
N LYS A 101 -8.34 -14.66 12.80
CA LYS A 101 -9.62 -15.02 12.15
C LYS A 101 -9.45 -15.17 10.64
N THR A 102 -8.73 -14.25 10.00
CA THR A 102 -8.51 -14.28 8.54
C THR A 102 -7.88 -15.57 8.03
N ILE A 103 -6.95 -16.17 8.78
CA ILE A 103 -6.33 -17.45 8.40
C ILE A 103 -7.18 -18.69 8.76
N SER A 104 -8.33 -18.50 9.40
CA SER A 104 -9.14 -19.60 9.92
C SER A 104 -10.19 -20.10 8.94
N SER A 105 -10.54 -21.37 9.05
CA SER A 105 -11.65 -22.02 8.33
C SER A 105 -12.88 -22.25 9.23
N HIS A 106 -13.03 -21.50 10.32
CA HIS A 106 -14.17 -21.63 11.24
C HIS A 106 -15.51 -21.32 10.54
N PRO A 107 -16.55 -22.18 10.64
CA PRO A 107 -17.81 -22.01 9.90
C PRO A 107 -18.53 -20.67 10.12
N SER A 108 -18.44 -20.08 11.32
CA SER A 108 -19.10 -18.79 11.63
C SER A 108 -18.54 -17.57 10.89
N LEU A 109 -17.35 -17.71 10.28
CA LEU A 109 -16.69 -16.65 9.53
C LEU A 109 -17.24 -16.51 8.10
N GLY A 110 -17.86 -17.56 7.55
CA GLY A 110 -18.48 -17.53 6.23
C GLY A 110 -17.49 -17.49 5.06
N TYR A 111 -16.27 -17.99 5.29
CA TYR A 111 -15.25 -18.32 4.30
C TYR A 111 -14.37 -19.44 4.87
N SER A 112 -13.57 -20.07 4.02
CA SER A 112 -12.61 -21.09 4.40
C SER A 112 -11.44 -21.13 3.41
N ARG A 113 -10.57 -22.12 3.50
CA ARG A 113 -9.57 -22.41 2.48
C ARG A 113 -10.17 -22.55 1.06
N ASP A 114 -11.34 -23.16 0.94
CA ASP A 114 -11.91 -23.57 -0.36
C ASP A 114 -12.47 -22.42 -1.21
N ASP A 115 -12.68 -21.25 -0.60
CA ASP A 115 -13.19 -20.05 -1.27
C ASP A 115 -12.33 -18.81 -0.98
N ARG A 116 -11.13 -19.01 -0.40
CA ARG A 116 -10.26 -17.94 0.08
C ARG A 116 -9.76 -17.06 -1.04
N TRP A 117 -9.44 -17.64 -2.20
CA TRP A 117 -9.06 -16.88 -3.39
C TRP A 117 -10.22 -16.02 -3.86
N SER A 118 -11.41 -16.59 -4.05
CA SER A 118 -12.56 -15.81 -4.51
C SER A 118 -12.98 -14.72 -3.51
N ARG A 119 -12.79 -14.99 -2.22
CA ARG A 119 -13.14 -14.08 -1.12
C ARG A 119 -12.10 -12.99 -0.93
N PHE A 120 -10.81 -13.30 -0.88
CA PHE A 120 -9.77 -12.35 -0.48
C PHE A 120 -8.69 -12.12 -1.53
N GLY A 121 -8.62 -12.95 -2.57
CA GLY A 121 -7.48 -13.00 -3.49
C GLY A 121 -6.18 -13.44 -2.82
N MET A 122 -6.29 -14.15 -1.69
CA MET A 122 -5.14 -14.72 -0.98
C MET A 122 -4.71 -16.02 -1.64
N VAL A 123 -3.41 -16.29 -1.65
CA VAL A 123 -2.83 -17.50 -2.23
C VAL A 123 -2.72 -18.58 -1.17
N ASN A 124 -3.44 -19.68 -1.36
CA ASN A 124 -3.30 -20.87 -0.54
C ASN A 124 -1.90 -21.47 -0.73
N GLU A 125 -1.24 -21.83 0.37
CA GLU A 125 0.00 -22.58 0.31
C GLU A 125 -0.29 -24.00 -0.22
N PRO A 126 0.43 -24.47 -1.27
CA PRO A 126 0.36 -25.87 -1.68
C PRO A 126 0.64 -26.80 -0.49
N CYS A 127 0.17 -28.05 -0.53
CA CYS A 127 0.35 -29.04 0.53
C CYS A 127 -0.45 -28.81 1.84
N PHE A 128 -1.43 -27.91 1.83
CA PHE A 128 -2.37 -27.72 2.95
C PHE A 128 -3.80 -28.09 2.58
N GLU A 129 -4.52 -28.64 3.56
CA GLU A 129 -5.92 -29.00 3.51
C GLU A 129 -6.72 -28.13 4.49
N LYS A 130 -8.00 -27.90 4.19
CA LYS A 130 -8.92 -27.16 5.06
C LYS A 130 -9.03 -27.84 6.43
N ALA A 131 -9.08 -27.04 7.51
CA ALA A 131 -9.38 -27.55 8.85
C ALA A 131 -10.70 -28.35 8.88
N ALA A 132 -10.66 -29.60 9.36
CA ALA A 132 -11.87 -30.43 9.52
C ALA A 132 -12.64 -30.14 10.82
N GLY A 133 -12.02 -29.42 11.76
CA GLY A 133 -12.54 -29.14 13.09
C GLY A 133 -11.56 -28.33 13.93
N PRO A 134 -11.89 -28.06 15.20
CA PRO A 134 -10.97 -27.39 16.13
C PRO A 134 -9.77 -28.30 16.44
N ASP A 135 -8.57 -27.76 16.32
CA ASP A 135 -7.32 -28.48 16.62
C ASP A 135 -6.92 -28.24 18.10
N LYS A 136 -6.86 -29.32 18.88
CA LYS A 136 -6.50 -29.27 20.31
C LYS A 136 -5.06 -28.79 20.52
N ASP A 137 -4.13 -29.18 19.66
CA ASP A 137 -2.72 -28.78 19.73
C ASP A 137 -2.55 -27.30 19.34
N ARG A 138 -3.53 -26.76 18.61
CA ARG A 138 -3.65 -25.32 18.29
C ARG A 138 -4.76 -24.63 19.09
N ARG A 139 -5.03 -25.09 20.31
CA ARG A 139 -5.91 -24.41 21.29
C ARG A 139 -7.36 -24.25 20.82
N GLY A 140 -7.85 -25.20 20.05
CA GLY A 140 -9.21 -25.23 19.50
C GLY A 140 -9.43 -24.30 18.31
N LEU A 141 -8.37 -23.76 17.70
CA LEU A 141 -8.46 -22.98 16.48
C LEU A 141 -8.72 -23.88 15.26
N TRP A 142 -9.34 -23.29 14.23
CA TRP A 142 -9.62 -23.96 12.96
C TRP A 142 -8.62 -23.50 11.90
N LEU A 143 -7.41 -24.03 11.94
CA LEU A 143 -6.32 -23.66 11.04
C LEU A 143 -6.10 -24.76 9.99
N ASP A 144 -5.71 -24.37 8.79
CA ASP A 144 -5.41 -25.32 7.72
C ASP A 144 -4.28 -26.27 8.14
N VAL A 145 -4.38 -27.52 7.72
CA VAL A 145 -3.49 -28.61 8.17
C VAL A 145 -2.62 -29.06 7.00
N ARG A 146 -1.32 -29.24 7.25
CA ARG A 146 -0.43 -29.80 6.23
C ARG A 146 -0.84 -31.24 5.91
N GLY A 147 -0.93 -31.55 4.62
CA GLY A 147 -1.28 -32.89 4.13
C GLY A 147 -0.27 -33.94 4.59
N LYS A 148 -0.74 -35.16 4.85
CA LYS A 148 0.08 -36.25 5.44
C LYS A 148 1.21 -36.71 4.53
N ASP A 149 1.01 -36.62 3.22
CA ASP A 149 1.98 -37.03 2.20
C ASP A 149 2.97 -35.91 1.82
N CYS A 150 2.82 -34.74 2.43
CA CYS A 150 3.70 -33.61 2.19
C CYS A 150 4.92 -33.66 3.12
N PRO A 151 6.12 -33.24 2.64
CA PRO A 151 7.30 -33.14 3.49
C PRO A 151 7.04 -32.18 4.66
N ALA A 152 7.82 -32.22 5.73
CA ALA A 152 7.73 -31.20 6.77
C ALA A 152 8.07 -29.81 6.19
N ASP A 153 7.45 -28.75 6.73
CA ASP A 153 7.90 -27.39 6.44
C ASP A 153 9.31 -27.19 7.07
N PRO A 154 10.36 -26.93 6.28
CA PRO A 154 11.71 -26.79 6.82
C PRO A 154 11.89 -25.58 7.74
N PHE A 155 11.07 -24.53 7.56
CA PHE A 155 11.14 -23.32 8.35
C PHE A 155 10.59 -23.52 9.77
N GLU A 156 9.85 -24.60 10.02
CA GLU A 156 9.35 -24.97 11.35
C GLU A 156 10.39 -25.71 12.20
N ASN A 157 11.60 -25.97 11.67
CA ASN A 157 12.65 -26.66 12.41
C ASN A 157 13.17 -25.81 13.58
N GLU A 158 12.63 -26.02 14.77
CA GLU A 158 12.97 -25.25 15.98
C GLU A 158 14.40 -25.49 16.47
N SER A 159 15.08 -26.57 16.05
CA SER A 159 16.49 -26.78 16.37
C SER A 159 17.42 -25.95 15.49
N LYS A 160 17.07 -25.80 14.20
CA LYS A 160 17.82 -24.97 13.25
C LYS A 160 17.47 -23.48 13.37
N TYR A 161 16.20 -23.20 13.65
CA TYR A 161 15.63 -21.85 13.71
C TYR A 161 14.97 -21.59 15.07
N PRO A 162 15.70 -21.69 16.19
CA PRO A 162 15.11 -21.60 17.52
C PRO A 162 14.40 -20.26 17.71
N GLY A 163 13.14 -20.29 18.11
CA GLY A 163 12.34 -19.09 18.37
C GLY A 163 12.89 -18.24 19.52
N VAL A 164 12.25 -17.09 19.75
CA VAL A 164 12.68 -16.15 20.79
C VAL A 164 11.94 -16.45 22.10
N ALA A 165 12.67 -16.92 23.11
CA ALA A 165 12.15 -17.23 24.44
C ALA A 165 11.89 -15.93 25.24
N VAL A 166 10.69 -15.37 25.08
CA VAL A 166 10.24 -14.13 25.72
C VAL A 166 8.83 -14.32 26.29
N GLY A 167 8.51 -13.61 27.38
CA GLY A 167 7.19 -13.70 28.02
C GLY A 167 6.89 -15.10 28.53
N SER A 168 5.79 -15.70 28.06
CA SER A 168 5.31 -17.05 28.39
C SER A 168 5.90 -18.16 27.51
N ARG A 169 6.59 -17.84 26.41
CA ARG A 169 7.20 -18.85 25.52
C ARG A 169 8.18 -19.74 26.31
N GLY A 170 7.95 -21.04 26.27
CA GLY A 170 8.70 -22.05 27.04
C GLY A 170 8.24 -22.26 28.48
N LYS A 171 7.16 -21.60 28.94
CA LYS A 171 6.67 -21.69 30.32
C LYS A 171 5.39 -22.54 30.43
N PRO A 172 5.16 -23.21 31.57
CA PRO A 172 3.92 -23.95 31.84
C PRO A 172 2.69 -23.02 31.86
N LEU A 173 1.56 -23.53 31.37
CA LEU A 173 0.29 -22.79 31.29
C LEU A 173 -0.75 -23.20 32.36
N GLY A 174 -0.42 -24.19 33.20
CA GLY A 174 -1.30 -24.63 34.29
C GLY A 174 -2.46 -25.53 33.88
N ASP A 175 -2.62 -25.81 32.58
CA ASP A 175 -3.56 -26.78 32.00
C ASP A 175 -2.88 -28.13 31.65
N GLY A 176 -1.67 -28.36 32.17
CA GLY A 176 -0.83 -29.52 31.84
C GLY A 176 0.03 -29.33 30.58
N THR A 177 -0.07 -28.19 29.90
CA THR A 177 0.74 -27.88 28.70
C THR A 177 1.77 -26.77 28.97
N THR A 178 2.70 -26.62 28.03
CA THR A 178 3.70 -25.55 27.98
C THR A 178 3.47 -24.72 26.73
N GLN A 179 3.59 -23.39 26.84
CA GLN A 179 3.54 -22.55 25.64
C GLN A 179 4.80 -22.79 24.79
N PRO A 180 4.69 -23.15 23.49
CA PRO A 180 5.86 -23.38 22.67
C PRO A 180 6.74 -22.14 22.52
N VAL A 181 8.05 -22.33 22.34
CA VAL A 181 8.95 -21.25 21.90
C VAL A 181 8.80 -21.02 20.41
N GLY A 182 8.68 -22.11 19.63
CA GLY A 182 8.47 -22.05 18.19
C GLY A 182 9.74 -21.86 17.38
N SER A 183 9.55 -21.73 16.06
CA SER A 183 10.59 -21.27 15.14
C SER A 183 10.53 -19.74 14.99
N PHE A 184 11.68 -19.09 14.76
CA PHE A 184 11.66 -17.64 14.42
C PHE A 184 11.12 -17.35 13.01
N TYR A 185 10.92 -18.36 12.16
CA TYR A 185 10.12 -18.25 10.91
C TYR A 185 8.63 -18.55 11.13
N GLY A 186 8.24 -18.99 12.33
CA GLY A 186 6.87 -19.36 12.67
C GLY A 186 6.39 -20.64 11.98
N TYR A 187 5.18 -21.07 12.32
CA TYR A 187 4.51 -22.20 11.69
C TYR A 187 3.72 -21.76 10.46
N ALA A 188 3.63 -22.61 9.44
CA ALA A 188 2.81 -22.36 8.28
C ALA A 188 1.32 -22.24 8.66
N THR A 189 0.62 -21.36 7.96
CA THR A 189 -0.82 -21.12 8.17
C THR A 189 -1.70 -21.75 7.09
N GLY A 190 -1.10 -22.30 6.03
CA GLY A 190 -1.79 -22.68 4.80
C GLY A 190 -2.01 -21.50 3.83
N ILE A 191 -1.45 -20.33 4.12
CA ILE A 191 -1.49 -19.14 3.25
C ILE A 191 -0.05 -18.65 3.03
N VAL A 192 0.31 -18.44 1.76
CA VAL A 192 1.67 -17.98 1.41
C VAL A 192 1.94 -16.63 2.04
N GLY A 193 3.05 -16.55 2.78
CA GLY A 193 3.53 -15.33 3.42
C GLY A 193 2.88 -14.98 4.76
N LEU A 194 1.97 -15.79 5.30
CA LEU A 194 1.47 -15.64 6.67
C LEU A 194 1.97 -16.79 7.55
N ARG A 195 2.55 -16.44 8.71
CA ARG A 195 3.19 -17.39 9.63
C ARG A 195 2.64 -17.22 11.05
N LEU A 196 2.48 -18.34 11.76
CA LEU A 196 1.89 -18.41 13.09
C LEU A 196 2.98 -18.47 14.18
N PHE A 197 2.88 -17.60 15.18
CA PHE A 197 3.85 -17.52 16.27
C PHE A 197 3.14 -17.68 17.62
N PRO A 198 3.65 -18.52 18.55
CA PRO A 198 3.11 -18.59 19.91
C PRO A 198 3.11 -17.19 20.54
N ASN A 199 1.98 -16.75 21.12
CA ASN A 199 1.89 -15.43 21.70
C ASN A 199 2.65 -15.40 23.05
N PRO A 200 3.70 -14.58 23.21
CA PRO A 200 4.43 -14.50 24.47
C PRO A 200 3.61 -13.90 25.62
N ASP A 201 2.48 -13.25 25.35
CA ASP A 201 1.59 -12.77 26.41
C ASP A 201 0.59 -13.85 26.90
N PHE A 202 0.50 -14.99 26.20
CA PHE A 202 -0.44 -16.07 26.53
C PHE A 202 0.07 -16.92 27.68
N ASP A 203 0.04 -16.36 28.89
CA ASP A 203 0.44 -17.02 30.13
C ASP A 203 -0.65 -17.94 30.71
N ALA A 204 -0.43 -18.51 31.91
CA ALA A 204 -1.38 -19.38 32.57
C ALA A 204 -2.76 -18.73 32.85
N LYS A 205 -2.79 -17.41 33.08
CA LYS A 205 -4.04 -16.66 33.26
C LYS A 205 -4.77 -16.54 31.94
N ALA A 206 -4.06 -16.20 30.87
CA ALA A 206 -4.62 -16.14 29.52
C ALA A 206 -5.16 -17.51 29.07
N ALA A 207 -4.40 -18.58 29.31
CA ALA A 207 -4.82 -19.95 29.00
C ALA A 207 -6.12 -20.34 29.72
N LYS A 208 -6.24 -20.02 31.01
CA LYS A 208 -7.48 -20.26 31.78
C LYS A 208 -8.66 -19.43 31.28
N ALA A 209 -8.41 -18.24 30.73
CA ALA A 209 -9.44 -17.33 30.22
C ALA A 209 -9.83 -17.62 28.76
N TRP A 210 -9.06 -18.47 28.06
CA TRP A 210 -9.24 -18.76 26.64
C TRP A 210 -10.44 -19.67 26.38
N ASP A 211 -11.31 -19.22 25.48
CA ASP A 211 -12.45 -19.97 24.96
C ASP A 211 -12.43 -19.83 23.44
N PRO A 212 -12.03 -20.88 22.70
CA PRO A 212 -11.88 -20.80 21.25
C PRO A 212 -13.21 -20.62 20.53
N GLU A 213 -14.31 -21.19 21.03
CA GLU A 213 -15.61 -21.06 20.38
C GLU A 213 -16.13 -19.63 20.50
N ARG A 214 -16.07 -19.06 21.72
CA ARG A 214 -16.49 -17.67 21.97
C ARG A 214 -15.61 -16.67 21.24
N TYR A 215 -14.33 -16.99 20.99
CA TYR A 215 -13.47 -16.14 20.16
C TYR A 215 -14.03 -15.93 18.74
N TYR A 216 -14.68 -16.96 18.17
CA TYR A 216 -15.30 -16.86 16.84
C TYR A 216 -16.75 -16.36 16.85
N THR A 217 -17.50 -16.61 17.92
CA THR A 217 -18.97 -16.46 17.91
C THR A 217 -19.53 -15.41 18.85
N ASP A 218 -18.76 -14.92 19.82
CA ASP A 218 -19.25 -14.01 20.87
C ASP A 218 -18.52 -12.65 20.85
N PRO A 219 -19.14 -11.59 20.27
CA PRO A 219 -18.57 -10.25 20.23
C PRO A 219 -18.22 -9.68 21.62
N SER A 220 -18.98 -10.04 22.65
CA SER A 220 -18.70 -9.58 24.01
C SER A 220 -17.43 -10.19 24.59
N TYR A 221 -17.01 -11.35 24.07
CA TYR A 221 -15.78 -12.03 24.42
C TYR A 221 -14.61 -11.55 23.57
N TYR A 222 -14.72 -11.61 22.23
CA TYR A 222 -13.57 -11.33 21.37
C TYR A 222 -13.23 -9.85 21.21
N ASN A 223 -14.13 -8.91 21.56
CA ASN A 223 -13.82 -7.47 21.62
C ASN A 223 -13.30 -7.03 23.00
N ARG A 224 -12.99 -7.98 23.89
CA ARG A 224 -12.36 -7.66 25.18
C ARG A 224 -10.93 -7.18 24.95
N LYS A 225 -10.63 -5.98 25.43
CA LYS A 225 -9.28 -5.40 25.41
C LYS A 225 -8.23 -6.23 26.17
N ASP A 226 -8.65 -7.05 27.14
CA ASP A 226 -7.78 -7.91 27.93
C ASP A 226 -7.73 -9.37 27.43
N LEU A 227 -8.37 -9.68 26.30
CA LEU A 227 -8.26 -11.00 25.67
C LEU A 227 -6.86 -11.18 25.06
N VAL A 228 -6.16 -12.21 25.49
CA VAL A 228 -4.90 -12.63 24.90
C VAL A 228 -5.13 -13.88 24.06
N ARG A 229 -4.87 -13.78 22.75
CA ARG A 229 -4.95 -14.90 21.80
C ARG A 229 -3.74 -15.85 21.99
N PRO A 230 -3.90 -17.17 21.76
CA PRO A 230 -2.80 -18.13 21.93
C PRO A 230 -1.66 -17.95 20.94
N TYR A 231 -1.95 -17.38 19.77
CA TYR A 231 -0.99 -17.13 18.71
C TYR A 231 -1.12 -15.71 18.17
N ARG A 232 -0.01 -15.23 17.59
CA ARG A 232 0.08 -14.04 16.75
C ARG A 232 0.35 -14.49 15.30
N VAL A 233 -0.03 -13.65 14.34
CA VAL A 233 0.23 -13.91 12.91
C VAL A 233 1.24 -12.88 12.41
N GLY A 234 2.37 -13.35 11.89
CA GLY A 234 3.36 -12.53 11.19
C GLY A 234 3.19 -12.61 9.68
N MET A 235 3.72 -11.61 8.99
CA MET A 235 3.57 -11.42 7.54
C MET A 235 4.95 -11.29 6.90
N SER A 236 5.20 -11.95 5.77
CA SER A 236 6.37 -11.70 4.93
C SER A 236 6.01 -10.82 3.73
N CYS A 237 7.00 -10.34 2.98
CA CYS A 237 6.77 -9.63 1.72
C CYS A 237 6.00 -10.49 0.70
N GLY A 238 6.18 -11.81 0.75
CA GLY A 238 5.47 -12.77 -0.08
C GLY A 238 3.94 -12.65 -0.01
N PHE A 239 3.38 -12.23 1.12
CA PHE A 239 1.93 -12.06 1.26
C PHE A 239 1.35 -11.01 0.28
N CYS A 240 2.09 -9.93 0.02
CA CYS A 240 1.66 -8.83 -0.87
C CYS A 240 2.21 -8.95 -2.30
N HIS A 241 3.22 -9.79 -2.50
CA HIS A 241 3.96 -9.87 -3.76
C HIS A 241 3.84 -11.20 -4.50
N VAL A 242 3.38 -12.27 -3.84
CA VAL A 242 3.09 -13.53 -4.51
C VAL A 242 1.71 -13.47 -5.18
N GLY A 243 1.64 -13.94 -6.41
CA GLY A 243 0.40 -14.11 -7.15
C GLY A 243 0.51 -15.21 -8.20
N PRO A 244 -0.60 -15.55 -8.88
CA PRO A 244 -0.59 -16.47 -10.01
C PRO A 244 0.36 -15.98 -11.11
N SER A 245 1.27 -16.85 -11.54
CA SER A 245 2.15 -16.59 -12.68
C SER A 245 1.32 -16.32 -13.94
N PRO A 246 1.55 -15.21 -14.66
CA PRO A 246 0.88 -14.94 -15.93
C PRO A 246 1.17 -15.99 -17.00
N VAL A 247 2.39 -16.51 -17.05
CA VAL A 247 2.84 -17.50 -18.04
C VAL A 247 2.59 -18.95 -17.61
N LYS A 248 2.20 -19.19 -16.36
CA LYS A 248 1.82 -20.51 -15.85
C LYS A 248 0.68 -20.42 -14.84
N PRO A 249 -0.48 -19.83 -15.21
CA PRO A 249 -1.56 -19.62 -14.26
C PRO A 249 -2.11 -20.97 -13.75
N PRO A 250 -2.59 -21.04 -12.50
CA PRO A 250 -3.21 -22.24 -11.98
C PRO A 250 -4.53 -22.51 -12.72
N ALA A 251 -4.83 -23.79 -12.93
CA ALA A 251 -6.14 -24.20 -13.45
C ALA A 251 -7.25 -23.99 -12.40
N ASP A 252 -6.90 -24.17 -11.11
CA ASP A 252 -7.74 -23.86 -9.97
C ASP A 252 -6.94 -22.96 -9.00
N PRO A 253 -7.32 -21.67 -8.87
CA PRO A 253 -6.60 -20.76 -7.98
C PRO A 253 -6.79 -21.03 -6.48
N GLU A 254 -7.78 -21.85 -6.08
CA GLU A 254 -7.93 -22.30 -4.68
C GLU A 254 -6.96 -23.48 -4.37
N HIS A 255 -6.45 -24.16 -5.40
CA HIS A 255 -5.51 -25.28 -5.30
C HIS A 255 -4.30 -25.10 -6.23
N PRO A 256 -3.51 -24.02 -6.06
CA PRO A 256 -2.33 -23.80 -6.90
C PRO A 256 -1.22 -24.81 -6.56
N ALA A 257 -0.36 -25.12 -7.53
CA ALA A 257 0.97 -25.65 -7.26
C ALA A 257 1.99 -24.51 -7.13
N TYR A 258 3.14 -24.74 -6.49
CA TYR A 258 4.22 -23.73 -6.44
C TYR A 258 4.65 -23.29 -7.84
N ALA A 259 4.64 -24.21 -8.80
CA ALA A 259 4.96 -23.91 -10.19
C ALA A 259 3.97 -22.97 -10.89
N ASN A 260 2.80 -22.70 -10.28
CA ASN A 260 1.82 -21.75 -10.78
C ASN A 260 1.98 -20.34 -10.18
N LEU A 261 2.95 -20.13 -9.29
CA LEU A 261 3.09 -18.90 -8.53
C LEU A 261 4.35 -18.14 -8.95
N SER A 262 4.23 -16.82 -8.96
CA SER A 262 5.34 -15.88 -9.11
C SER A 262 5.50 -15.07 -7.83
N SER A 263 6.75 -14.81 -7.45
CA SER A 263 7.14 -14.01 -6.28
C SER A 263 7.24 -12.51 -6.55
N SER A 264 7.12 -12.10 -7.81
CA SER A 264 7.43 -10.74 -8.27
C SER A 264 6.26 -10.01 -8.94
N VAL A 265 5.20 -10.72 -9.35
CA VAL A 265 4.06 -10.14 -10.09
C VAL A 265 3.16 -9.21 -9.26
N GLY A 266 3.23 -9.29 -7.94
CA GLY A 266 2.31 -8.58 -7.05
C GLY A 266 1.00 -9.35 -6.83
N SER A 267 0.37 -9.20 -5.67
CA SER A 267 -0.94 -9.82 -5.39
C SER A 267 -2.09 -9.04 -6.06
N GLN A 268 -2.16 -9.15 -7.38
CA GLN A 268 -3.09 -8.42 -8.28
C GLN A 268 -4.58 -8.65 -7.99
N TYR A 269 -4.91 -9.70 -7.25
CA TYR A 269 -6.29 -10.13 -6.99
C TYR A 269 -6.73 -9.87 -5.56
N MET A 270 -5.84 -9.34 -4.72
CA MET A 270 -6.10 -9.17 -3.29
C MET A 270 -7.21 -8.14 -3.01
N TRP A 271 -8.18 -8.52 -2.18
CA TRP A 271 -9.28 -7.68 -1.70
C TRP A 271 -8.99 -7.17 -0.30
N VAL A 272 -8.24 -6.07 -0.22
CA VAL A 272 -7.82 -5.46 1.05
C VAL A 272 -9.03 -5.02 1.90
N ASP A 273 -10.12 -4.62 1.25
CA ASP A 273 -11.36 -4.22 1.92
C ASP A 273 -11.96 -5.33 2.79
N ARG A 274 -11.89 -6.56 2.30
CA ARG A 274 -12.38 -7.75 3.01
C ARG A 274 -11.40 -8.23 4.07
N LEU A 275 -10.10 -7.98 3.88
CA LEU A 275 -9.05 -8.34 4.83
C LEU A 275 -9.02 -7.44 6.06
N PHE A 276 -9.24 -6.14 5.88
CA PHE A 276 -9.17 -5.18 6.98
C PHE A 276 -10.36 -5.23 7.94
N LEU A 277 -11.46 -5.85 7.49
CA LEU A 277 -12.70 -6.03 8.24
C LEU A 277 -13.14 -7.49 8.13
N PHE A 278 -12.79 -8.31 9.12
CA PHE A 278 -13.03 -9.76 9.08
C PHE A 278 -14.51 -10.14 8.90
N ASN A 279 -15.42 -9.26 9.33
CA ASN A 279 -16.88 -9.42 9.23
C ASN A 279 -17.52 -8.62 8.08
N SER A 280 -16.73 -8.17 7.10
CA SER A 280 -17.19 -7.43 5.90
C SER A 280 -18.23 -8.18 5.04
N ASN A 281 -18.35 -9.50 5.18
CA ASN A 281 -19.42 -10.29 4.56
C ASN A 281 -20.79 -10.10 5.23
N LYS A 282 -20.84 -9.61 6.46
CA LYS A 282 -22.07 -9.45 7.22
C LYS A 282 -22.63 -8.02 7.10
N PRO A 283 -23.95 -7.82 7.13
CA PRO A 283 -24.54 -6.48 7.10
C PRO A 283 -23.98 -5.56 8.18
N GLU A 284 -23.74 -6.07 9.39
CA GLU A 284 -23.24 -5.29 10.53
C GLU A 284 -21.79 -4.83 10.33
N GLY A 285 -20.96 -5.58 9.60
CA GLY A 285 -19.59 -5.15 9.27
C GLY A 285 -19.59 -3.99 8.27
N ARG A 286 -20.56 -3.97 7.34
CA ARG A 286 -20.65 -2.97 6.27
C ARG A 286 -21.21 -1.61 6.75
N THR A 287 -21.84 -1.55 7.92
CA THR A 287 -22.25 -0.29 8.53
C THR A 287 -21.09 0.48 9.15
N ASN A 288 -19.93 -0.15 9.40
CA ASN A 288 -18.74 0.58 9.83
C ASN A 288 -18.19 1.44 8.69
N PHE A 289 -17.97 2.75 8.91
CA PHE A 289 -17.42 3.65 7.89
C PHE A 289 -16.03 3.20 7.39
N MET A 290 -15.24 2.49 8.19
CA MET A 290 -14.00 1.89 7.73
C MET A 290 -14.22 1.00 6.51
N TYR A 291 -15.35 0.29 6.43
CA TYR A 291 -15.71 -0.49 5.24
C TYR A 291 -15.79 0.41 4.00
N GLN A 292 -16.42 1.58 4.12
CA GLN A 292 -16.55 2.53 3.01
C GLN A 292 -15.19 3.08 2.56
N LEU A 293 -14.26 3.33 3.49
CA LEU A 293 -12.88 3.70 3.16
C LEU A 293 -12.18 2.57 2.40
N VAL A 294 -12.09 1.39 3.00
CA VAL A 294 -11.29 0.31 2.39
C VAL A 294 -11.95 -0.23 1.12
N HIS A 295 -13.26 -0.08 0.94
CA HIS A 295 -13.96 -0.42 -0.30
C HIS A 295 -13.59 0.49 -1.49
N THR A 296 -12.92 1.63 -1.25
CA THR A 296 -12.29 2.41 -2.34
C THR A 296 -11.02 1.75 -2.88
N TYR A 297 -10.47 0.76 -2.17
CA TYR A 297 -9.27 0.02 -2.56
C TYR A 297 -9.70 -1.10 -3.49
N ARG A 298 -9.76 -0.78 -4.79
CA ARG A 298 -10.08 -1.75 -5.84
C ARG A 298 -9.13 -2.97 -5.75
N PRO A 299 -9.55 -4.16 -6.19
CA PRO A 299 -8.75 -5.37 -6.07
C PRO A 299 -7.33 -5.20 -6.62
N GLY A 300 -6.34 -5.75 -5.90
CA GLY A 300 -4.92 -5.58 -6.21
C GLY A 300 -4.33 -4.23 -5.78
N THR A 301 -5.09 -3.39 -5.08
CA THR A 301 -4.60 -2.11 -4.54
C THR A 301 -4.69 -2.06 -3.02
N MET A 302 -3.77 -1.31 -2.42
CA MET A 302 -3.71 -1.06 -0.98
C MET A 302 -3.21 0.35 -0.73
N ASP A 303 -3.78 1.02 0.27
CA ASP A 303 -3.15 2.19 0.87
C ASP A 303 -2.34 1.76 2.09
N THR A 304 -1.03 1.60 1.92
CA THR A 304 -0.14 1.25 3.03
C THR A 304 0.03 2.40 4.03
N SER A 305 -0.28 3.65 3.63
CA SER A 305 -0.26 4.78 4.56
C SER A 305 -1.33 4.62 5.63
N LEU A 306 -2.40 3.86 5.39
CA LEU A 306 -3.47 3.61 6.36
C LEU A 306 -2.95 3.24 7.76
N VAL A 307 -1.84 2.50 7.86
CA VAL A 307 -1.18 2.24 9.14
C VAL A 307 -0.60 3.54 9.70
N SER A 308 0.41 4.12 9.07
CA SER A 308 1.02 5.40 9.43
C SER A 308 0.26 6.59 8.81
N THR A 309 -1.03 6.68 9.09
CA THR A 309 -1.97 7.49 8.29
C THR A 309 -1.51 8.93 8.15
N ASP A 310 -1.39 9.37 6.91
CA ASP A 310 -1.28 10.77 6.58
C ASP A 310 -2.63 11.39 6.24
N ASN A 311 -3.75 10.71 6.55
CA ASN A 311 -5.10 11.18 6.27
C ASN A 311 -5.29 11.59 4.79
N ILE A 312 -4.76 10.79 3.87
CA ILE A 312 -5.02 10.88 2.44
C ILE A 312 -5.44 9.49 1.96
N ASN A 313 -6.65 9.37 1.43
CA ASN A 313 -7.09 8.13 0.79
C ASN A 313 -6.37 7.93 -0.54
N ASN A 314 -5.45 6.98 -0.58
CA ASN A 314 -4.53 6.79 -1.69
C ASN A 314 -4.23 5.30 -1.93
N PRO A 315 -5.22 4.52 -2.42
CA PRO A 315 -4.98 3.15 -2.83
C PRO A 315 -3.99 3.10 -4.00
N ARG A 316 -2.95 2.27 -3.87
CA ARG A 316 -1.92 2.05 -4.89
C ARG A 316 -1.84 0.56 -5.25
N THR A 317 -1.63 0.23 -6.53
CA THR A 317 -1.47 -1.17 -6.95
C THR A 317 -0.26 -1.80 -6.29
N MET A 318 -0.39 -3.08 -5.89
CA MET A 318 0.76 -3.88 -5.46
C MET A 318 1.79 -3.90 -6.59
N ASN A 319 3.02 -3.48 -6.28
CA ASN A 319 4.06 -3.32 -7.29
C ASN A 319 4.50 -4.68 -7.82
N ALA A 320 4.39 -4.86 -9.13
CA ALA A 320 5.19 -5.85 -9.83
C ALA A 320 6.67 -5.41 -9.82
N LEU A 321 7.56 -6.38 -9.69
CA LEU A 321 9.01 -6.23 -9.65
C LEU A 321 9.58 -6.87 -10.92
N TYR A 322 10.03 -6.05 -11.88
CA TYR A 322 10.59 -6.54 -13.14
C TYR A 322 11.93 -5.89 -13.49
N ASP A 323 12.73 -6.64 -14.22
CA ASP A 323 14.00 -6.31 -14.90
C ASP A 323 14.89 -5.36 -14.10
N PHE A 324 15.34 -5.82 -12.93
CA PHE A 324 16.18 -5.03 -12.03
C PHE A 324 17.49 -4.58 -12.70
N VAL A 325 18.06 -5.38 -13.61
CA VAL A 325 19.31 -5.04 -14.30
C VAL A 325 19.12 -3.81 -15.20
N SER A 326 18.12 -3.83 -16.08
CA SER A 326 17.84 -2.69 -16.95
C SER A 326 17.46 -1.45 -16.14
N ARG A 327 16.72 -1.66 -15.05
CA ARG A 327 16.31 -0.60 -14.15
C ARG A 327 17.49 0.05 -13.42
N LEU A 328 18.45 -0.75 -12.94
CA LEU A 328 19.72 -0.25 -12.40
C LEU A 328 20.49 0.54 -13.47
N GLY A 329 20.47 0.07 -14.72
CA GLY A 329 21.01 0.81 -15.87
C GLY A 329 20.41 2.21 -16.05
N VAL A 330 19.09 2.36 -15.83
CA VAL A 330 18.42 3.68 -15.83
C VAL A 330 18.99 4.58 -14.73
N GLY A 331 19.05 4.07 -13.49
CA GLY A 331 19.54 4.82 -12.32
C GLY A 331 20.98 5.32 -12.44
N LYS A 332 21.82 4.67 -13.26
CA LYS A 332 23.19 5.16 -13.54
C LYS A 332 23.22 6.39 -14.44
N ARG A 333 22.23 6.57 -15.32
CA ARG A 333 22.30 7.59 -16.40
C ARG A 333 21.89 8.98 -15.95
N LEU A 334 20.75 9.12 -15.27
CA LEU A 334 20.15 10.39 -14.87
C LEU A 334 19.58 10.26 -13.45
N TRP A 335 19.26 11.39 -12.82
CA TRP A 335 18.55 11.46 -11.52
C TRP A 335 19.35 10.93 -10.32
N HIS A 336 20.64 11.26 -10.22
CA HIS A 336 21.45 10.85 -9.07
C HIS A 336 20.98 11.56 -7.81
N GLU A 337 20.78 10.80 -6.73
CA GLU A 337 20.16 11.29 -5.50
C GLU A 337 21.23 11.60 -4.46
N LYS A 338 21.03 12.66 -3.68
CA LYS A 338 21.89 13.03 -2.55
C LYS A 338 21.23 12.70 -1.23
N LEU A 339 21.99 12.05 -0.35
CA LEU A 339 21.55 11.70 1.00
C LEU A 339 21.99 12.75 2.02
N ALA A 340 21.18 12.97 3.06
CA ALA A 340 21.52 13.80 4.21
C ALA A 340 21.00 13.22 5.54
N GLY A 341 21.59 13.66 6.66
CA GLY A 341 21.15 13.23 7.99
C GLY A 341 21.14 11.71 8.17
N GLY A 342 20.07 11.18 8.76
CA GLY A 342 19.88 9.75 9.00
C GLY A 342 19.61 8.91 7.75
N GLU A 343 19.39 9.53 6.58
CA GLU A 343 19.32 8.82 5.30
C GLU A 343 20.66 8.11 4.99
N ARG A 344 21.78 8.66 5.47
CA ARG A 344 23.13 8.08 5.29
C ARG A 344 23.37 6.81 6.09
N ASP A 345 22.49 6.49 7.04
CA ASP A 345 22.58 5.27 7.84
C ASP A 345 22.05 4.05 7.07
N ASN A 346 21.39 4.25 5.91
CA ASN A 346 21.00 3.16 5.03
C ASN A 346 22.24 2.42 4.53
N LYS A 347 22.24 1.09 4.70
CA LYS A 347 23.23 0.22 4.08
C LYS A 347 23.22 0.37 2.57
N GLN A 348 24.42 0.41 2.00
CA GLN A 348 24.65 0.48 0.56
C GLN A 348 25.30 -0.82 0.08
N LEU A 349 25.24 -1.10 -1.24
CA LEU A 349 25.89 -2.28 -1.81
C LEU A 349 27.39 -2.33 -1.45
N ASN A 350 28.04 -1.16 -1.40
CA ASN A 350 29.45 -0.99 -1.04
C ASN A 350 29.79 -1.41 0.41
N ASP A 351 28.80 -1.63 1.28
CA ASP A 351 29.01 -2.19 2.62
C ASP A 351 29.20 -3.72 2.60
N PHE A 352 28.82 -4.38 1.50
CA PHE A 352 28.86 -5.84 1.33
C PHE A 352 29.81 -6.28 0.21
N VAL A 353 30.07 -5.42 -0.78
CA VAL A 353 31.00 -5.69 -1.89
C VAL A 353 32.01 -4.55 -2.04
N SER A 354 33.27 -4.90 -2.31
CA SER A 354 34.38 -3.94 -2.41
C SER A 354 34.90 -3.71 -3.84
N ASN A 355 34.44 -4.51 -4.81
CA ASN A 355 34.84 -4.42 -6.22
C ASN A 355 33.68 -4.77 -7.17
N GLY A 356 33.88 -4.53 -8.46
CA GLY A 356 32.91 -4.85 -9.51
C GLY A 356 31.80 -3.80 -9.70
N PRO A 357 30.88 -4.03 -10.65
CA PRO A 357 29.94 -3.03 -11.14
C PRO A 357 28.90 -2.58 -10.10
N LEU A 358 28.66 -3.40 -9.06
CA LEU A 358 27.75 -3.06 -7.96
C LEU A 358 28.28 -1.90 -7.09
N THR A 359 29.60 -1.66 -7.08
CA THR A 359 30.19 -0.55 -6.31
C THR A 359 29.90 0.82 -6.92
N GLU A 360 29.42 0.88 -8.16
CA GLU A 360 29.14 2.13 -8.87
C GLU A 360 27.81 2.77 -8.46
N PHE A 361 26.93 2.05 -7.74
CA PHE A 361 25.61 2.55 -7.36
C PHE A 361 25.62 3.47 -6.13
N TYR A 362 26.78 3.60 -5.46
CA TYR A 362 26.96 4.54 -4.37
C TYR A 362 28.36 5.15 -4.42
N THR A 363 28.44 6.47 -4.27
CA THR A 363 29.70 7.19 -4.08
C THR A 363 29.65 7.90 -2.74
N LYS A 364 30.59 7.55 -1.85
CA LYS A 364 30.74 8.23 -0.56
C LYS A 364 30.96 9.74 -0.76
N PRO A 365 30.41 10.58 0.14
CA PRO A 365 29.70 10.21 1.37
C PRO A 365 28.19 10.04 1.21
N ASP A 366 27.59 10.34 0.05
CA ASP A 366 26.14 10.56 -0.02
C ASP A 366 25.46 10.46 -1.40
N ALA A 367 26.15 10.06 -2.46
CA ALA A 367 25.54 10.00 -3.79
C ALA A 367 25.06 8.60 -4.12
N VAL A 368 23.75 8.40 -4.30
CA VAL A 368 23.17 7.12 -4.73
C VAL A 368 22.68 7.21 -6.17
N ARG A 369 22.93 6.13 -6.92
CA ARG A 369 22.44 5.93 -8.28
C ARG A 369 21.50 4.75 -8.22
N MET A 370 20.21 4.99 -8.35
CA MET A 370 19.25 3.94 -8.05
C MET A 370 17.99 4.04 -8.91
N PRO A 371 17.30 2.91 -9.08
CA PRO A 371 15.94 2.91 -9.55
C PRO A 371 14.96 3.41 -8.46
N HIS A 372 13.83 3.96 -8.88
CA HIS A 372 12.75 4.46 -8.00
C HIS A 372 11.60 3.46 -7.92
N ILE A 373 11.54 2.59 -6.91
CA ILE A 373 10.56 1.49 -6.84
C ILE A 373 9.14 1.98 -6.52
N LEU A 374 9.01 2.97 -5.64
CA LEU A 374 7.70 3.49 -5.26
C LEU A 374 7.01 4.31 -6.36
N LYS A 375 5.68 4.43 -6.24
CA LYS A 375 4.83 5.12 -7.22
C LYS A 375 5.17 6.60 -7.41
N ASP A 376 5.79 7.23 -6.42
CA ASP A 376 6.29 8.62 -6.41
C ASP A 376 7.83 8.69 -6.50
N GLY A 377 8.51 7.53 -6.44
CA GLY A 377 9.95 7.42 -6.37
C GLY A 377 10.56 7.94 -5.07
N ALA A 378 9.80 7.90 -3.97
CA ALA A 378 10.23 8.38 -2.67
C ALA A 378 11.29 7.51 -2.00
N ASP A 379 11.45 6.26 -2.41
CA ASP A 379 12.42 5.29 -1.87
C ASP A 379 13.87 5.57 -2.29
N SER A 380 14.24 6.83 -2.48
CA SER A 380 15.46 7.27 -3.15
C SER A 380 16.77 7.19 -2.33
N VAL A 381 16.95 6.15 -1.50
CA VAL A 381 18.07 6.02 -0.53
C VAL A 381 19.11 4.91 -0.82
N GLY A 382 19.06 4.34 -2.01
CA GLY A 382 19.85 3.19 -2.45
C GLY A 382 19.02 1.90 -2.48
N LEU A 383 19.46 0.92 -3.29
CA LEU A 383 18.71 -0.33 -3.51
C LEU A 383 18.44 -1.10 -2.21
N LEU A 384 19.45 -1.25 -1.35
CA LEU A 384 19.28 -1.98 -0.09
C LEU A 384 18.43 -1.20 0.91
N GLY A 385 18.56 0.13 0.98
CA GLY A 385 17.69 0.97 1.80
C GLY A 385 16.22 0.87 1.39
N ALA A 386 15.93 0.90 0.10
CA ALA A 386 14.59 0.72 -0.46
C ALA A 386 14.01 -0.67 -0.10
N LEU A 387 14.80 -1.74 -0.25
CA LEU A 387 14.38 -3.10 0.11
C LEU A 387 14.18 -3.29 1.62
N ASN A 388 15.10 -2.78 2.45
CA ASN A 388 15.00 -2.88 3.91
C ASN A 388 13.74 -2.19 4.45
N ARG A 389 13.35 -1.05 3.88
CA ARG A 389 12.14 -0.33 4.27
C ARG A 389 10.88 -1.19 4.13
N VAL A 390 10.79 -2.08 3.14
CA VAL A 390 9.59 -2.90 2.92
C VAL A 390 9.26 -3.73 4.16
N TYR A 391 10.27 -4.22 4.88
CA TYR A 391 10.07 -4.97 6.13
C TYR A 391 9.53 -4.08 7.27
N LEU A 392 9.96 -2.82 7.39
CA LEU A 392 9.35 -1.86 8.32
C LEU A 392 7.90 -1.55 7.94
N ASN A 393 7.60 -1.38 6.64
CA ASN A 393 6.24 -1.11 6.17
C ASN A 393 5.25 -2.24 6.56
N ILE A 394 5.72 -3.49 6.67
CA ILE A 394 4.92 -4.63 7.14
C ILE A 394 5.05 -4.89 8.64
N GLY A 395 5.66 -3.97 9.41
CA GLY A 395 5.63 -3.98 10.88
C GLY A 395 6.85 -4.54 11.59
N LEU A 396 7.98 -4.75 10.90
CA LEU A 396 9.24 -5.07 11.57
C LEU A 396 9.58 -3.97 12.61
N PHE A 397 10.09 -4.38 13.77
CA PHE A 397 10.37 -3.50 14.91
C PHE A 397 9.18 -2.62 15.31
N GLY A 398 7.98 -3.22 15.29
CA GLY A 398 6.72 -2.58 15.66
C GLY A 398 6.72 -1.98 17.07
N GLU A 399 7.55 -2.45 17.98
CA GLU A 399 7.73 -1.90 19.33
C GLU A 399 8.17 -0.44 19.31
N GLU A 400 9.05 -0.06 18.38
CA GLU A 400 9.50 1.32 18.17
C GLU A 400 8.57 2.05 17.19
N TRP A 401 8.24 1.41 16.06
CA TRP A 401 7.48 2.06 14.98
C TRP A 401 6.14 2.65 15.45
N LEU A 402 5.40 1.90 16.27
CA LEU A 402 4.11 2.34 16.83
C LEU A 402 4.22 3.51 17.82
N LEU A 403 5.42 3.90 18.25
CA LEU A 403 5.64 5.08 19.10
C LEU A 403 5.71 6.38 18.32
N HIS A 404 5.78 6.34 16.98
CA HIS A 404 5.95 7.52 16.14
C HIS A 404 4.64 8.12 15.62
N PHE A 405 3.53 7.40 15.68
CA PHE A 405 2.22 7.85 15.19
C PHE A 405 1.07 7.16 15.94
N ASN A 406 -0.18 7.54 15.62
CA ASN A 406 -1.37 6.80 16.04
C ASN A 406 -1.90 6.02 14.84
N PRO A 407 -1.89 4.68 14.86
CA PRO A 407 -2.29 3.89 13.70
C PRO A 407 -3.74 4.12 13.29
N VAL A 408 -4.03 4.08 11.98
CA VAL A 408 -5.37 4.14 11.35
C VAL A 408 -6.10 5.47 11.52
N ILE A 409 -6.30 5.95 12.76
CA ILE A 409 -7.06 7.16 13.07
C ILE A 409 -6.19 8.42 12.95
N GLY A 410 -4.90 8.34 13.29
CA GLY A 410 -4.02 9.50 13.29
C GLY A 410 -4.23 10.43 14.50
N GLY A 411 -4.12 11.75 14.29
CA GLY A 411 -4.22 12.74 15.38
C GLY A 411 -2.93 13.04 16.17
N LYS A 412 -1.97 12.11 16.28
CA LYS A 412 -0.61 12.33 16.84
C LYS A 412 0.46 12.75 15.82
N THR A 413 1.23 13.81 16.12
CA THR A 413 2.37 14.25 15.29
C THR A 413 3.27 13.07 14.93
N ILE A 414 3.44 12.86 13.63
CA ILE A 414 4.28 11.79 13.11
C ILE A 414 5.74 12.25 13.23
N THR A 415 6.61 11.37 13.71
CA THR A 415 8.06 11.61 13.76
C THR A 415 8.82 10.54 12.95
N PRO A 416 10.06 10.80 12.52
CA PRO A 416 10.87 9.81 11.82
C PRO A 416 11.14 8.57 12.65
N ILE A 417 11.20 7.40 12.02
CA ILE A 417 11.83 6.20 12.60
C ILE A 417 13.34 6.22 12.31
N PRO A 418 14.23 6.44 13.31
CA PRO A 418 15.65 6.55 13.02
C PRO A 418 16.28 5.20 12.67
N ILE A 419 17.06 5.12 11.58
CA ILE A 419 17.72 3.86 11.19
C ILE A 419 18.77 3.48 12.24
N ALA A 420 19.52 4.45 12.75
CA ALA A 420 20.45 4.24 13.87
C ALA A 420 19.76 3.62 15.11
N THR A 421 18.50 3.98 15.39
CA THR A 421 17.73 3.34 16.47
C THR A 421 17.47 1.87 16.15
N ALA A 422 17.01 1.55 14.94
CA ALA A 422 16.77 0.18 14.52
C ALA A 422 18.04 -0.68 14.54
N GLN A 423 19.16 -0.14 14.04
CA GLN A 423 20.48 -0.78 14.06
C GLN A 423 20.98 -1.04 15.48
N LYS A 424 20.67 -0.17 16.45
CA LYS A 424 21.09 -0.33 17.84
C LYS A 424 20.17 -1.28 18.61
N ASN A 425 18.86 -1.15 18.43
CA ASN A 425 17.86 -1.67 19.36
C ASN A 425 17.04 -2.85 18.81
N SER A 426 17.20 -3.24 17.55
CA SER A 426 16.48 -4.38 16.96
C SER A 426 17.42 -5.45 16.43
N GLY A 427 17.30 -6.66 16.96
CA GLY A 427 17.99 -7.85 16.42
C GLY A 427 17.39 -8.27 15.09
N TYR A 428 16.08 -8.11 14.92
CA TYR A 428 15.38 -8.43 13.66
C TYR A 428 15.76 -7.48 12.52
N TRP A 429 15.92 -6.18 12.79
CA TRP A 429 16.41 -5.22 11.79
C TRP A 429 17.82 -5.57 11.32
N GLN A 430 18.72 -5.91 12.25
CA GLN A 430 20.09 -6.30 11.90
C GLN A 430 20.12 -7.55 11.03
N ALA A 431 19.33 -8.58 11.37
CA ALA A 431 19.21 -9.78 10.54
C ALA A 431 18.66 -9.46 9.14
N THR A 432 17.75 -8.49 9.06
CA THR A 432 17.18 -8.01 7.80
C THR A 432 18.23 -7.31 6.95
N GLU A 433 18.96 -6.33 7.50
CA GLU A 433 20.04 -5.64 6.76
C GLU A 433 21.08 -6.63 6.20
N MET A 434 21.40 -7.69 6.96
CA MET A 434 22.35 -8.72 6.53
C MET A 434 21.80 -9.66 5.44
N GLY A 435 20.48 -9.89 5.39
CA GLY A 435 19.85 -10.77 4.42
C GLY A 435 19.47 -10.09 3.10
N THR A 436 19.18 -8.79 3.13
CA THR A 436 18.70 -8.04 1.95
C THR A 436 19.62 -8.08 0.72
N PRO A 437 20.97 -8.12 0.82
CA PRO A 437 21.82 -8.34 -0.34
C PRO A 437 21.48 -9.62 -1.12
N ASN A 438 21.14 -10.70 -0.43
CA ASN A 438 20.74 -11.96 -1.06
C ASN A 438 19.38 -11.84 -1.75
N THR A 439 18.45 -11.08 -1.18
CA THR A 439 17.16 -10.76 -1.83
C THR A 439 17.39 -9.96 -3.11
N ALA A 440 18.32 -9.01 -3.11
CA ALA A 440 18.69 -8.27 -4.30
C ALA A 440 19.27 -9.21 -5.38
N LEU A 441 20.17 -10.13 -5.02
CA LEU A 441 20.70 -11.16 -5.94
C LEU A 441 19.60 -12.03 -6.54
N PHE A 442 18.65 -12.47 -5.70
CA PHE A 442 17.50 -13.24 -6.15
C PHE A 442 16.69 -12.47 -7.22
N PHE A 443 16.38 -11.20 -7.00
CA PHE A 443 15.62 -10.41 -7.98
C PHE A 443 16.36 -10.15 -9.29
N LEU A 444 17.69 -10.17 -9.31
CA LEU A 444 18.44 -10.09 -10.58
C LEU A 444 18.11 -11.28 -11.49
N LYS A 445 17.68 -12.42 -10.93
CA LYS A 445 17.24 -13.60 -11.68
C LYS A 445 15.73 -13.73 -11.80
N ALA A 446 14.97 -13.58 -10.71
CA ALA A 446 13.55 -13.93 -10.68
C ALA A 446 12.60 -12.87 -11.26
N ALA A 447 12.99 -11.60 -11.25
CA ALA A 447 12.16 -10.50 -11.73
C ALA A 447 12.18 -10.38 -13.28
N GLN A 448 12.04 -11.48 -14.03
CA GLN A 448 12.03 -11.41 -15.51
C GLN A 448 10.66 -11.00 -16.06
N PRO A 449 10.61 -10.41 -17.28
CA PRO A 449 9.36 -10.14 -17.98
C PRO A 449 8.50 -11.38 -18.23
N ASP A 450 7.18 -11.25 -17.96
CA ASP A 450 6.17 -12.24 -18.31
C ASP A 450 5.54 -11.92 -19.68
N TYR A 451 6.09 -12.49 -20.76
CA TYR A 451 5.58 -12.22 -22.12
C TYR A 451 4.33 -13.04 -22.44
N LEU A 452 3.35 -12.41 -23.10
CA LEU A 452 2.11 -13.08 -23.53
C LEU A 452 2.39 -14.27 -24.46
N LYS A 453 3.44 -14.20 -25.30
CA LYS A 453 3.81 -15.31 -26.21
C LYS A 453 4.18 -16.60 -25.47
N ASP A 454 4.65 -16.48 -24.23
CA ASP A 454 5.08 -17.60 -23.39
C ASP A 454 3.92 -18.14 -22.54
N ALA A 455 2.77 -17.46 -22.56
CA ALA A 455 1.57 -17.88 -21.83
C ALA A 455 0.74 -18.92 -22.61
N PRO A 456 0.04 -19.84 -21.91
CA PRO A 456 -0.81 -20.85 -22.56
C PRO A 456 -1.89 -20.21 -23.44
N GLY A 457 -1.87 -20.52 -24.74
CA GLY A 457 -2.80 -19.95 -25.72
C GLY A 457 -2.57 -18.47 -26.05
N GLY A 458 -1.52 -17.85 -25.49
CA GLY A 458 -1.23 -16.42 -25.66
C GLY A 458 -0.97 -16.01 -27.12
N ALA A 459 -0.41 -16.92 -27.92
CA ALA A 459 -0.19 -16.69 -29.36
C ALA A 459 -1.48 -16.33 -30.13
N ALA A 460 -2.66 -16.78 -29.68
CA ALA A 460 -3.95 -16.45 -30.31
C ALA A 460 -4.33 -14.96 -30.17
N TYR A 461 -3.68 -14.23 -29.25
CA TYR A 461 -3.93 -12.82 -28.99
C TYR A 461 -2.88 -11.90 -29.64
N LEU A 462 -1.82 -12.46 -30.22
CA LEU A 462 -0.73 -11.73 -30.84
C LEU A 462 -0.95 -11.61 -32.34
N SER A 463 -0.91 -10.39 -32.86
CA SER A 463 -0.94 -10.16 -34.30
C SER A 463 0.30 -10.74 -34.98
N THR A 464 0.10 -11.42 -36.11
CA THR A 464 1.17 -11.86 -37.02
C THR A 464 1.33 -10.92 -38.22
N ASP A 465 0.52 -9.86 -38.32
CA ASP A 465 0.60 -8.90 -39.41
C ASP A 465 1.75 -7.91 -39.18
N ALA A 466 2.83 -8.08 -39.96
CA ALA A 466 4.02 -7.26 -39.87
C ALA A 466 3.74 -5.76 -40.13
N ALA A 467 2.78 -5.42 -40.98
CA ALA A 467 2.42 -4.04 -41.26
C ALA A 467 1.76 -3.38 -40.03
N THR A 468 0.80 -4.06 -39.40
CA THR A 468 0.19 -3.60 -38.15
C THR A 468 1.22 -3.44 -37.04
N LEU A 469 2.14 -4.41 -36.87
CA LEU A 469 3.18 -4.33 -35.85
C LEU A 469 4.19 -3.20 -36.12
N ASP A 470 4.62 -3.02 -37.37
CA ASP A 470 5.53 -1.91 -37.74
C ASP A 470 4.87 -0.54 -37.51
N HIS A 471 3.57 -0.44 -37.81
CA HIS A 471 2.80 0.76 -37.52
C HIS A 471 2.70 1.00 -36.00
N GLY A 472 2.39 -0.03 -35.21
CA GLY A 472 2.35 0.05 -33.74
C GLY A 472 3.69 0.47 -33.14
N LYS A 473 4.81 -0.06 -33.66
CA LYS A 473 6.17 0.34 -33.31
C LYS A 473 6.42 1.83 -33.57
N GLN A 474 6.00 2.35 -34.72
CA GLN A 474 6.09 3.78 -35.05
C GLN A 474 5.29 4.66 -34.07
N VAL A 475 4.03 4.30 -33.82
CA VAL A 475 3.15 5.03 -32.90
C VAL A 475 3.74 5.04 -31.48
N PHE A 476 4.25 3.89 -31.03
CA PHE A 476 4.90 3.76 -29.74
C PHE A 476 6.14 4.64 -29.63
N ALA A 477 7.02 4.63 -30.65
CA ALA A 477 8.23 5.45 -30.68
C ALA A 477 7.93 6.95 -30.57
N ASP A 478 6.90 7.43 -31.26
CA ASP A 478 6.58 8.85 -31.35
C ASP A 478 5.86 9.39 -30.10
N THR A 479 5.03 8.54 -29.50
CA THR A 479 4.07 8.95 -28.45
C THR A 479 4.46 8.44 -27.07
N CYS A 480 4.79 7.16 -26.94
CA CYS A 480 4.85 6.46 -25.65
C CYS A 480 6.29 6.27 -25.14
N ALA A 481 7.23 5.98 -26.05
CA ALA A 481 8.57 5.50 -25.71
C ALA A 481 9.39 6.49 -24.87
N ARG A 482 9.13 7.79 -25.01
CA ARG A 482 9.77 8.81 -24.17
C ARG A 482 9.58 8.51 -22.68
N CYS A 483 8.40 8.07 -22.25
CA CYS A 483 8.13 7.73 -20.86
C CYS A 483 8.36 6.23 -20.61
N HIS A 484 7.96 5.39 -21.56
CA HIS A 484 7.86 3.95 -21.38
C HIS A 484 8.99 3.15 -22.07
N SER A 485 10.21 3.69 -22.13
CA SER A 485 11.37 2.95 -22.62
C SER A 485 12.64 3.31 -21.87
N SER A 486 13.34 2.29 -21.34
CA SER A 486 14.71 2.47 -20.83
C SER A 486 15.76 2.37 -21.94
N LYS A 487 15.39 1.87 -23.13
CA LYS A 487 16.19 1.99 -24.35
C LYS A 487 15.77 3.27 -25.08
N ALA A 488 16.62 4.29 -25.08
CA ALA A 488 16.31 5.59 -25.68
C ALA A 488 17.59 6.23 -26.23
N PRO A 489 17.45 7.21 -27.15
CA PRO A 489 18.57 8.04 -27.57
C PRO A 489 19.30 8.66 -26.38
N ARG A 490 20.62 8.81 -26.49
CA ARG A 490 21.41 9.50 -25.47
C ARG A 490 21.15 11.01 -25.59
N PRO A 491 20.79 11.71 -24.49
CA PRO A 491 20.64 13.16 -24.53
C PRO A 491 21.94 13.85 -25.02
N PRO A 492 21.84 14.83 -25.94
CA PRO A 492 22.95 15.69 -26.31
C PRO A 492 23.54 16.40 -25.09
N VAL A 493 24.87 16.62 -25.10
CA VAL A 493 25.59 17.22 -23.96
C VAL A 493 25.14 18.67 -23.71
N ASP A 494 24.84 19.41 -24.78
CA ASP A 494 24.36 20.79 -24.77
C ASP A 494 22.94 20.95 -24.20
N LEU A 495 22.16 19.87 -24.08
CA LEU A 495 20.89 19.87 -23.36
C LEU A 495 21.06 20.11 -21.85
N GLY A 496 22.29 19.96 -21.33
CA GLY A 496 22.62 20.29 -19.95
C GLY A 496 22.04 19.33 -18.91
N LEU A 497 21.63 18.13 -19.31
CA LEU A 497 21.10 17.09 -18.40
C LEU A 497 22.23 16.43 -17.59
N ASN A 498 22.83 17.20 -16.69
CA ASN A 498 23.84 16.72 -15.74
C ASN A 498 23.15 16.08 -14.52
N PRO A 499 23.43 14.81 -14.19
CA PRO A 499 22.83 14.13 -13.04
C PRO A 499 22.97 14.88 -11.70
N ASP A 500 24.08 15.57 -11.47
CA ASP A 500 24.32 16.35 -10.24
C ASP A 500 23.45 17.60 -10.14
N LYS A 501 22.97 18.13 -11.29
CA LYS A 501 22.09 19.31 -11.36
C LYS A 501 20.62 18.95 -11.55
N CYS A 502 20.34 17.75 -12.06
CA CYS A 502 19.01 17.27 -12.37
C CYS A 502 18.34 16.51 -11.22
N ALA A 503 18.73 16.79 -9.98
CA ALA A 503 18.09 16.26 -8.78
C ALA A 503 17.69 17.41 -7.85
N GLY A 504 16.83 17.14 -6.88
CA GLY A 504 16.36 18.18 -5.96
C GLY A 504 15.69 19.34 -6.66
N THR A 505 16.09 20.56 -6.29
CA THR A 505 15.47 21.80 -6.79
C THR A 505 15.60 21.96 -8.31
N GLY A 506 16.65 21.42 -8.93
CA GLY A 506 16.87 21.50 -10.38
C GLY A 506 16.13 20.45 -11.22
N TYR A 507 15.45 19.48 -10.58
CA TYR A 507 14.83 18.35 -11.26
C TYR A 507 13.80 18.77 -12.32
N LEU A 508 12.87 19.67 -11.97
CA LEU A 508 11.74 20.02 -12.84
C LEU A 508 12.20 20.76 -14.10
N ASP A 509 13.24 21.59 -14.01
CA ASP A 509 13.79 22.29 -15.17
C ASP A 509 14.49 21.31 -16.12
N CYS A 510 15.31 20.40 -15.59
CA CYS A 510 15.88 19.30 -16.37
C CYS A 510 14.80 18.44 -17.03
N PHE A 511 13.73 18.11 -16.29
CA PHE A 511 12.60 17.36 -16.84
C PHE A 511 11.95 18.11 -18.00
N LYS A 512 11.75 19.43 -17.90
CA LYS A 512 11.20 20.25 -19.00
C LYS A 512 12.12 20.27 -20.23
N HIS A 513 13.43 20.40 -20.04
CA HIS A 513 14.40 20.34 -21.14
C HIS A 513 14.36 18.97 -21.83
N TRP A 514 14.37 17.90 -21.04
CA TRP A 514 14.21 16.54 -21.55
C TRP A 514 12.88 16.36 -22.30
N TRP A 515 11.77 16.80 -21.71
CA TRP A 515 10.44 16.71 -22.32
C TRP A 515 10.39 17.40 -23.69
N THR A 516 10.89 18.63 -23.78
CA THR A 516 10.97 19.38 -25.04
C THR A 516 11.85 18.67 -26.07
N TRP A 517 13.03 18.20 -25.68
CA TRP A 517 13.93 17.48 -26.59
C TRP A 517 13.28 16.20 -27.14
N THR A 518 12.58 15.42 -26.31
CA THR A 518 11.89 14.20 -26.77
C THR A 518 10.74 14.47 -27.76
N GLN A 519 10.29 15.71 -27.93
CA GLN A 519 9.29 16.07 -28.94
C GLN A 519 9.88 16.34 -30.33
N THR A 520 11.20 16.56 -30.41
CA THR A 520 11.88 16.88 -31.67
C THR A 520 11.82 15.73 -32.68
N ASP A 521 11.84 16.07 -33.96
CA ASP A 521 11.81 15.07 -35.04
C ASP A 521 13.08 14.22 -35.06
N ASP A 522 14.23 14.79 -34.68
CA ASP A 522 15.49 14.06 -34.53
C ASP A 522 15.38 12.96 -33.46
N TYR A 523 14.90 13.30 -32.26
CA TYR A 523 14.67 12.30 -31.22
C TYR A 523 13.72 11.20 -31.70
N LYS A 524 12.58 11.57 -32.31
CA LYS A 524 11.60 10.60 -32.80
C LYS A 524 12.18 9.70 -33.89
N ALA A 525 12.96 10.25 -34.83
CA ALA A 525 13.63 9.47 -35.87
C ALA A 525 14.57 8.42 -35.27
N GLN A 526 15.41 8.81 -34.30
CA GLN A 526 16.30 7.88 -33.60
C GLN A 526 15.51 6.84 -32.78
N MET A 527 14.45 7.28 -32.11
CA MET A 527 13.60 6.39 -31.31
C MET A 527 12.89 5.36 -32.17
N ARG A 528 12.40 5.72 -33.36
CA ARG A 528 11.81 4.77 -34.32
C ARG A 528 12.81 3.68 -34.71
N THR A 529 14.07 4.04 -34.97
CA THR A 529 15.13 3.06 -35.24
C THR A 529 15.33 2.10 -34.06
N ILE A 530 15.35 2.62 -32.83
CA ILE A 530 15.50 1.81 -31.61
C ILE A 530 14.30 0.86 -31.43
N VAL A 531 13.06 1.33 -31.59
CA VAL A 531 11.85 0.51 -31.41
C VAL A 531 11.72 -0.56 -32.49
N LYS A 532 12.20 -0.28 -33.70
CA LYS A 532 12.15 -1.23 -34.81
C LYS A 532 13.17 -2.37 -34.71
N ALA A 533 14.22 -2.22 -33.91
CA ALA A 533 15.22 -3.26 -33.70
C ALA A 533 14.61 -4.53 -33.11
N ASP A 534 15.08 -5.70 -33.57
CA ASP A 534 14.59 -7.01 -33.13
C ASP A 534 14.84 -7.28 -31.64
N ASP A 535 15.90 -6.65 -31.09
CA ASP A 535 16.26 -6.75 -29.68
C ASP A 535 15.56 -5.69 -28.81
N PHE A 536 14.61 -4.90 -29.33
CA PHE A 536 14.03 -3.75 -28.61
C PHE A 536 13.54 -4.08 -27.19
N LEU A 537 12.94 -5.27 -26.99
CA LEU A 537 12.45 -5.70 -25.66
C LEU A 537 13.57 -6.24 -24.75
N GLN A 538 14.68 -6.71 -25.31
CA GLN A 538 15.76 -7.33 -24.53
C GLN A 538 16.53 -6.28 -23.74
N GLY A 539 16.43 -6.27 -22.41
CA GLY A 539 17.08 -5.23 -21.60
C GLY A 539 16.39 -3.86 -21.69
N ASN A 540 15.07 -3.87 -21.95
CA ASN A 540 14.23 -2.69 -21.88
C ASN A 540 13.21 -2.84 -20.75
N TYR A 541 13.39 -2.06 -19.68
CA TYR A 541 12.47 -2.01 -18.53
C TYR A 541 11.11 -1.37 -18.89
N LEU A 542 10.93 -0.89 -20.13
CA LEU A 542 9.71 -0.24 -20.61
C LEU A 542 9.22 0.90 -19.69
N SER A 543 10.17 1.61 -19.09
CA SER A 543 9.98 2.81 -18.28
C SER A 543 11.29 3.58 -18.16
N THR A 544 11.20 4.92 -18.10
CA THR A 544 12.33 5.79 -17.76
C THR A 544 12.55 5.96 -16.27
N ASP A 545 11.66 5.40 -15.43
CA ASP A 545 11.66 5.56 -13.96
C ASP A 545 11.65 7.03 -13.48
N ALA A 546 11.36 7.97 -14.40
CA ALA A 546 11.29 9.40 -14.13
C ALA A 546 10.04 9.75 -13.34
N ARG A 547 10.14 10.77 -12.50
CA ARG A 547 9.05 11.37 -11.72
C ARG A 547 8.33 12.41 -12.60
N ILE A 548 7.19 12.03 -13.18
CA ILE A 548 6.41 12.91 -14.07
C ILE A 548 5.53 13.85 -13.25
N PRO A 549 5.55 15.17 -13.52
CA PRO A 549 4.71 16.13 -12.81
C PRO A 549 3.23 15.90 -13.14
N VAL A 550 2.35 15.99 -12.13
CA VAL A 550 0.89 15.81 -12.34
C VAL A 550 0.26 16.91 -13.20
N THR A 551 0.91 18.06 -13.35
CA THR A 551 0.50 19.11 -14.31
C THR A 551 0.60 18.63 -15.77
N LEU A 552 1.42 17.61 -16.05
CA LEU A 552 1.43 16.91 -17.33
C LEU A 552 0.46 15.73 -17.36
N LEU A 553 0.49 14.87 -16.34
CA LEU A 553 -0.31 13.63 -16.33
C LEU A 553 -1.82 13.86 -16.18
N ARG A 554 -2.20 14.88 -15.40
CA ARG A 554 -3.59 15.22 -15.03
C ARG A 554 -4.36 14.06 -14.39
N THR A 555 -3.65 13.12 -13.78
CA THR A 555 -4.21 12.01 -13.00
C THR A 555 -4.67 12.49 -11.62
N ASN A 556 -5.39 11.64 -10.88
CA ASN A 556 -5.73 11.91 -9.49
C ASN A 556 -4.47 12.28 -8.67
N VAL A 557 -4.55 13.36 -7.89
CA VAL A 557 -3.37 13.90 -7.17
C VAL A 557 -3.21 13.41 -5.74
N CYS A 558 -4.10 12.55 -5.21
CA CYS A 558 -3.97 12.07 -3.83
C CYS A 558 -2.68 11.26 -3.62
N SER A 559 -2.32 10.40 -4.57
CA SER A 559 -1.04 9.67 -4.50
C SER A 559 0.16 10.62 -4.47
N PRO A 560 0.32 11.57 -5.41
CA PRO A 560 1.40 12.55 -5.39
C PRO A 560 1.38 13.56 -4.23
N LEU A 561 0.32 13.62 -3.44
CA LEU A 561 0.23 14.48 -2.24
C LEU A 561 0.68 13.77 -0.96
N ALA A 562 0.97 12.46 -1.02
CA ALA A 562 1.41 11.67 0.13
C ALA A 562 2.55 12.35 0.91
N THR A 563 2.48 12.28 2.24
CA THR A 563 3.37 13.07 3.13
C THR A 563 4.33 12.24 3.97
N ASN A 564 4.20 10.90 3.96
CA ASN A 564 5.01 10.06 4.83
C ASN A 564 6.52 10.09 4.53
N ALA A 565 6.92 10.40 3.30
CA ALA A 565 8.33 10.50 2.87
C ALA A 565 8.88 11.93 2.89
N LEU A 566 8.21 12.85 3.58
CA LEU A 566 8.69 14.22 3.74
C LEU A 566 9.68 14.32 4.91
N ALA A 567 10.44 15.41 4.91
CA ALA A 567 11.32 15.78 6.02
C ALA A 567 10.57 15.75 7.37
N GLY A 568 11.16 15.11 8.39
CA GLY A 568 10.56 15.01 9.73
C GLY A 568 9.33 14.11 9.82
N ASN A 569 8.98 13.34 8.78
CA ASN A 569 7.88 12.38 8.79
C ASN A 569 8.39 10.93 8.89
N ILE A 570 7.49 9.94 8.91
CA ILE A 570 7.83 8.56 9.27
C ILE A 570 8.96 7.96 8.40
N TRP A 571 8.95 8.20 7.09
CA TRP A 571 9.93 7.67 6.14
C TRP A 571 11.04 8.68 5.79
N ASP A 572 11.30 9.65 6.66
CA ASP A 572 12.34 10.67 6.47
C ASP A 572 13.69 10.01 6.16
N ASN A 573 14.15 9.05 6.96
CA ASN A 573 15.42 8.36 6.68
C ASN A 573 15.39 7.42 5.46
N PHE A 574 14.24 7.22 4.81
CA PHE A 574 14.09 6.33 3.65
C PHE A 574 13.71 7.07 2.36
N SER A 575 13.94 8.38 2.34
CA SER A 575 13.79 9.24 1.17
C SER A 575 14.95 10.22 1.11
N SER A 576 15.52 10.45 -0.08
CA SER A 576 16.70 11.32 -0.23
C SER A 576 16.39 12.78 0.08
N GLN A 577 17.41 13.52 0.49
CA GLN A 577 17.41 14.97 0.56
C GLN A 577 17.02 15.60 -0.79
N SER A 578 17.49 15.00 -1.89
CA SER A 578 17.11 15.39 -3.25
C SER A 578 15.60 15.21 -3.50
N TYR A 579 14.97 14.10 -3.12
CA TYR A 579 13.51 13.92 -3.24
C TYR A 579 12.76 15.00 -2.46
N LYS A 580 13.16 15.25 -1.20
CA LYS A 580 12.55 16.26 -0.32
C LYS A 580 12.76 17.70 -0.79
N GLN A 581 13.64 17.92 -1.77
CA GLN A 581 13.89 19.22 -2.38
C GLN A 581 13.20 19.41 -3.74
N LEU A 582 12.47 18.39 -4.24
CA LEU A 582 11.74 18.54 -5.49
C LEU A 582 10.81 19.75 -5.42
N PRO A 583 10.84 20.65 -6.42
CA PRO A 583 10.05 21.87 -6.40
C PRO A 583 8.56 21.55 -6.56
N SER A 584 7.71 22.54 -6.28
CA SER A 584 6.30 22.45 -6.64
C SER A 584 6.17 22.30 -8.16
N VAL A 585 5.22 21.47 -8.61
CA VAL A 585 4.87 21.32 -10.03
C VAL A 585 3.97 22.44 -10.55
N GLY A 586 3.63 23.42 -9.71
CA GLY A 586 2.74 24.53 -10.04
C GLY A 586 1.29 24.26 -9.64
N THR A 587 0.35 24.77 -10.42
CA THR A 587 -1.09 24.66 -10.18
C THR A 587 -1.70 23.55 -11.03
N VAL A 588 -2.53 22.68 -10.45
CA VAL A 588 -3.39 21.73 -11.19
C VAL A 588 -4.83 22.19 -11.18
N THR A 589 -5.62 21.70 -12.13
CA THR A 589 -7.08 21.91 -12.14
C THR A 589 -7.79 20.67 -11.62
N LEU A 590 -8.47 20.83 -10.49
CA LEU A 590 -9.32 19.81 -9.89
C LEU A 590 -10.78 20.06 -10.27
N SER A 591 -11.67 19.13 -9.92
CA SER A 591 -13.11 19.31 -10.03
C SER A 591 -13.73 19.44 -8.65
N ASP A 592 -14.57 20.45 -8.45
CA ASP A 592 -15.42 20.51 -7.26
C ASP A 592 -16.33 19.27 -7.22
N PRO A 593 -16.28 18.46 -6.14
CA PRO A 593 -16.93 17.14 -6.11
C PRO A 593 -18.46 17.20 -6.02
N PHE A 594 -19.06 18.40 -5.99
CA PHE A 594 -20.50 18.61 -5.87
C PHE A 594 -21.11 19.32 -7.09
N THR A 595 -20.32 20.11 -7.81
CA THR A 595 -20.78 20.91 -8.95
C THR A 595 -20.10 20.53 -10.25
N GLY A 596 -18.92 19.91 -10.19
CA GLY A 596 -18.04 19.67 -11.34
C GLY A 596 -17.28 20.91 -11.80
N ALA A 597 -17.44 22.06 -11.14
CA ALA A 597 -16.75 23.28 -11.51
C ALA A 597 -15.22 23.12 -11.39
N PRO A 598 -14.43 23.69 -12.33
CA PRO A 598 -12.98 23.66 -12.24
C PRO A 598 -12.50 24.42 -11.01
N MET A 599 -11.60 23.81 -10.25
CA MET A 599 -11.03 24.34 -9.02
C MET A 599 -9.50 24.35 -9.14
N PRO A 600 -8.86 25.54 -9.24
CA PRO A 600 -7.40 25.62 -9.24
C PRO A 600 -6.86 25.19 -7.88
N TYR A 601 -5.81 24.37 -7.88
CA TYR A 601 -5.15 23.89 -6.68
C TYR A 601 -3.63 24.02 -6.84
N ALA A 602 -3.02 24.84 -5.98
CA ALA A 602 -1.58 25.02 -5.94
C ALA A 602 -0.93 23.79 -5.29
N MET A 603 -0.15 23.04 -6.07
CA MET A 603 0.53 21.85 -5.55
C MET A 603 1.67 22.28 -4.62
N PRO A 604 1.80 21.64 -3.45
CA PRO A 604 2.91 21.93 -2.56
C PRO A 604 4.23 21.32 -3.08
N ALA A 605 5.37 21.90 -2.68
CA ALA A 605 6.71 21.39 -2.99
C ALA A 605 7.14 20.28 -2.02
N GLY A 606 8.40 19.85 -2.12
CA GLY A 606 9.08 19.01 -1.13
C GLY A 606 9.01 17.52 -1.42
N GLY A 607 8.96 17.12 -2.70
CA GLY A 607 8.76 15.73 -3.10
C GLY A 607 7.35 15.43 -3.64
N ARG A 608 6.42 16.37 -3.48
CA ARG A 608 5.00 16.20 -3.87
C ARG A 608 4.73 16.66 -5.30
N GLY A 609 3.68 16.08 -5.88
CA GLY A 609 3.19 16.42 -7.22
C GLY A 609 3.79 15.62 -8.36
N TYR A 610 4.52 14.54 -8.06
CA TYR A 610 5.11 13.68 -9.07
C TYR A 610 4.60 12.24 -8.99
N THR A 611 4.48 11.59 -10.14
CA THR A 611 4.22 10.15 -10.27
C THR A 611 5.31 9.54 -11.12
N ARG A 612 5.94 8.47 -10.64
CA ARG A 612 6.96 7.74 -11.37
C ARG A 612 6.33 6.85 -12.44
N VAL A 613 6.90 6.85 -13.64
CA VAL A 613 6.38 6.12 -14.81
C VAL A 613 6.32 4.60 -14.55
N PRO A 614 5.14 3.95 -14.61
CA PRO A 614 5.04 2.49 -14.53
C PRO A 614 5.71 1.80 -15.72
N SER A 615 6.34 0.65 -15.44
CA SER A 615 6.81 -0.25 -16.49
C SER A 615 5.61 -0.82 -17.23
N LEU A 616 5.75 -1.00 -18.54
CA LEU A 616 4.77 -1.73 -19.36
C LEU A 616 5.11 -3.22 -19.52
N ILE A 617 6.15 -3.73 -18.83
CA ILE A 617 6.43 -5.17 -18.82
C ILE A 617 5.20 -5.91 -18.27
N GLY A 618 4.72 -6.91 -19.02
CA GLY A 618 3.56 -7.70 -18.61
C GLY A 618 2.27 -6.88 -18.51
N LEU A 619 2.14 -5.76 -19.27
CA LEU A 619 0.97 -4.88 -19.27
C LEU A 619 -0.34 -5.65 -19.47
N TRP A 620 -0.32 -6.68 -20.32
CA TRP A 620 -1.45 -7.58 -20.61
C TRP A 620 -1.97 -8.33 -19.38
N SER A 621 -1.10 -8.56 -18.38
CA SER A 621 -1.42 -9.35 -17.18
C SER A 621 -1.71 -8.49 -15.95
N THR A 622 -1.37 -7.20 -15.99
CA THR A 622 -1.40 -6.28 -14.83
C THR A 622 -2.58 -5.32 -14.82
N ALA A 623 -3.40 -5.34 -15.88
CA ALA A 623 -4.66 -4.61 -15.92
C ALA A 623 -5.59 -5.03 -14.74
N PRO A 624 -6.40 -4.13 -14.16
CA PRO A 624 -6.75 -2.78 -14.63
C PRO A 624 -5.65 -1.72 -14.51
N PHE A 625 -5.89 -0.52 -15.06
CA PHE A 625 -4.88 0.53 -15.15
C PHE A 625 -5.12 1.73 -14.23
N LEU A 626 -4.12 2.62 -14.23
CA LEU A 626 -3.86 3.68 -13.24
C LEU A 626 -3.37 3.14 -11.89
N LEU A 627 -2.85 4.02 -11.05
CA LEU A 627 -2.26 3.66 -9.75
C LEU A 627 -3.24 2.93 -8.83
N ASN A 628 -4.55 3.10 -9.02
CA ASN A 628 -5.61 2.62 -8.14
C ASN A 628 -6.54 1.59 -8.83
N ASN A 629 -6.16 1.04 -9.99
CA ASN A 629 -6.99 0.12 -10.80
C ASN A 629 -8.36 0.69 -11.19
N ALA A 630 -8.50 2.01 -11.33
CA ALA A 630 -9.80 2.64 -11.64
C ALA A 630 -10.16 2.67 -13.14
N VAL A 631 -9.29 2.19 -14.03
CA VAL A 631 -9.56 2.11 -15.47
C VAL A 631 -9.66 0.66 -15.96
N GLY A 632 -10.89 0.25 -16.24
CA GLY A 632 -11.30 -1.07 -16.72
C GLY A 632 -11.85 -2.02 -15.63
N PRO A 633 -12.38 -3.19 -16.05
CA PRO A 633 -13.10 -4.10 -15.17
C PRO A 633 -12.17 -5.01 -14.37
N PHE A 634 -12.64 -5.59 -13.27
CA PHE A 634 -11.92 -6.63 -12.53
C PHE A 634 -12.46 -8.03 -12.86
N SER A 635 -11.58 -9.03 -12.87
CA SER A 635 -11.92 -10.45 -12.91
C SER A 635 -11.12 -11.22 -11.87
N GLY A 636 -11.78 -12.12 -11.12
CA GLY A 636 -11.12 -13.01 -10.17
C GLY A 636 -10.50 -14.25 -10.81
N ASP A 637 -10.71 -14.48 -12.11
CA ASP A 637 -10.12 -15.60 -12.86
C ASP A 637 -8.72 -15.22 -13.36
N PRO A 638 -7.64 -15.91 -12.92
CA PRO A 638 -6.27 -15.62 -13.33
C PRO A 638 -5.87 -16.20 -14.69
N SER A 639 -6.77 -16.85 -15.42
CA SER A 639 -6.51 -17.41 -16.75
C SER A 639 -6.05 -16.35 -17.76
N VAL A 640 -5.27 -16.78 -18.77
CA VAL A 640 -4.81 -15.90 -19.86
C VAL A 640 -5.99 -15.23 -20.56
N GLY A 641 -7.05 -15.99 -20.86
CA GLY A 641 -8.23 -15.45 -21.54
C GLY A 641 -9.00 -14.39 -20.73
N SER A 642 -9.06 -14.56 -19.40
CA SER A 642 -9.63 -13.55 -18.50
C SER A 642 -8.77 -12.30 -18.43
N ARG A 643 -7.44 -12.45 -18.27
CA ARG A 643 -6.49 -11.32 -18.28
C ARG A 643 -6.57 -10.52 -19.57
N MET A 644 -6.64 -11.18 -20.72
CA MET A 644 -6.79 -10.50 -22.02
C MET A 644 -8.09 -9.72 -22.15
N LYS A 645 -9.22 -10.25 -21.65
CA LYS A 645 -10.50 -9.50 -21.62
C LYS A 645 -10.39 -8.23 -20.76
N VAL A 646 -9.73 -8.33 -19.60
CA VAL A 646 -9.50 -7.19 -18.72
C VAL A 646 -8.55 -6.18 -19.38
N PHE A 647 -7.44 -6.65 -19.95
CA PHE A 647 -6.50 -5.83 -20.70
C PHE A 647 -7.18 -5.07 -21.84
N ASP A 648 -7.91 -5.75 -22.71
CA ASP A 648 -8.56 -5.15 -23.88
C ASP A 648 -9.53 -4.03 -23.45
N ALA A 649 -10.35 -4.28 -22.42
CA ALA A 649 -11.27 -3.28 -21.88
C ALA A 649 -10.53 -2.11 -21.21
N SER A 650 -9.48 -2.37 -20.44
CA SER A 650 -8.68 -1.34 -19.76
C SER A 650 -7.87 -0.49 -20.74
N ILE A 651 -7.20 -1.10 -21.73
CA ILE A 651 -6.38 -0.36 -22.69
C ILE A 651 -7.25 0.47 -23.64
N GLU A 652 -8.43 -0.04 -23.98
CA GLU A 652 -9.42 0.72 -24.72
C GLU A 652 -9.85 1.96 -23.93
N GLN A 653 -10.16 1.85 -22.64
CA GLN A 653 -10.50 3.02 -21.82
C GLN A 653 -9.31 3.99 -21.60
N MET A 654 -8.07 3.51 -21.68
CA MET A 654 -6.89 4.37 -21.64
C MET A 654 -6.77 5.22 -22.92
N LEU A 655 -6.95 4.61 -24.10
CA LEU A 655 -6.79 5.27 -25.41
C LEU A 655 -8.07 5.95 -25.94
N TRP A 656 -9.23 5.60 -25.39
CA TRP A 656 -10.52 6.27 -25.62
C TRP A 656 -11.14 6.71 -24.28
N PRO A 657 -10.66 7.80 -23.66
CA PRO A 657 -11.12 8.25 -22.35
C PRO A 657 -12.63 8.48 -22.24
N GLN A 658 -13.31 8.78 -23.35
CA GLN A 658 -14.76 8.91 -23.41
C GLN A 658 -15.52 7.61 -23.08
N LYS A 659 -14.87 6.46 -23.19
CA LYS A 659 -15.42 5.14 -22.84
C LYS A 659 -15.24 4.77 -21.36
N ARG A 660 -14.53 5.60 -20.58
CA ARG A 660 -14.40 5.41 -19.13
C ARG A 660 -15.77 5.56 -18.46
N GLU A 661 -15.89 4.98 -17.27
CA GLU A 661 -17.05 5.21 -16.41
C GLU A 661 -17.18 6.70 -16.07
N HIS A 662 -18.39 7.22 -16.16
CA HIS A 662 -18.75 8.59 -15.80
C HIS A 662 -19.49 8.63 -14.47
N ASP A 663 -19.40 9.76 -13.76
CA ASP A 663 -19.96 9.89 -12.43
C ASP A 663 -21.49 9.69 -12.41
N ALA A 664 -21.98 8.79 -11.55
CA ALA A 664 -23.42 8.51 -11.45
C ALA A 664 -24.27 9.70 -10.97
N VAL A 665 -23.67 10.72 -10.34
CA VAL A 665 -24.39 11.90 -9.80
C VAL A 665 -24.17 13.13 -10.67
N LEU A 666 -22.95 13.37 -11.12
CA LEU A 666 -22.59 14.58 -11.88
C LEU A 666 -22.46 14.36 -13.39
N GLY A 667 -22.46 13.10 -13.87
CA GLY A 667 -22.34 12.75 -15.28
C GLY A 667 -21.13 13.45 -15.93
N ASP A 668 -21.35 13.99 -17.13
CA ASP A 668 -20.33 14.67 -17.94
C ASP A 668 -19.77 15.97 -17.33
N LYS A 669 -20.32 16.44 -16.19
CA LYS A 669 -19.73 17.57 -15.47
C LYS A 669 -18.39 17.22 -14.82
N LEU A 670 -18.10 15.93 -14.66
CA LEU A 670 -16.81 15.43 -14.17
C LEU A 670 -16.07 14.67 -15.27
N PRO A 671 -14.72 14.76 -15.31
CA PRO A 671 -13.90 14.00 -16.25
C PRO A 671 -13.66 12.54 -15.78
N GLY A 672 -14.59 11.96 -15.04
CA GLY A 672 -14.43 10.66 -14.37
C GLY A 672 -15.44 10.42 -13.24
N THR A 673 -15.13 9.48 -12.34
CA THR A 673 -15.99 9.07 -11.21
C THR A 673 -15.46 9.48 -9.85
N ILE A 674 -16.39 9.63 -8.87
CA ILE A 674 -16.08 9.80 -7.45
C ILE A 674 -16.57 8.60 -6.65
N ASP A 675 -15.68 8.02 -5.84
CA ASP A 675 -16.03 6.96 -4.89
C ASP A 675 -16.93 7.52 -3.77
N ARG A 676 -18.13 6.95 -3.63
CA ARG A 676 -19.15 7.37 -2.65
C ARG A 676 -19.57 6.21 -1.76
N THR A 677 -20.02 6.53 -0.55
CA THR A 677 -20.59 5.55 0.38
C THR A 677 -21.70 4.74 -0.30
N THR A 678 -21.58 3.42 -0.25
CA THR A 678 -22.51 2.48 -0.94
C THR A 678 -23.78 2.24 -0.13
N GLN A 679 -23.74 2.52 1.17
CA GLN A 679 -24.85 2.41 2.11
C GLN A 679 -24.66 3.39 3.28
N ARG A 680 -25.68 3.50 4.13
CA ARG A 680 -25.57 4.23 5.40
C ARG A 680 -24.51 3.58 6.29
N SER A 681 -23.66 4.40 6.88
CA SER A 681 -22.53 3.94 7.69
C SER A 681 -22.27 4.86 8.89
N GLU A 682 -21.52 4.36 9.85
CA GLU A 682 -21.22 5.02 11.13
C GLU A 682 -19.78 4.70 11.53
N ILE A 683 -19.12 5.62 12.23
CA ILE A 683 -17.85 5.33 12.89
C ILE A 683 -18.20 4.81 14.28
N VAL A 684 -17.95 3.51 14.53
CA VAL A 684 -18.27 2.84 15.80
C VAL A 684 -17.00 2.52 16.56
N ILE A 685 -16.93 2.92 17.83
CA ILE A 685 -15.89 2.55 18.78
C ILE A 685 -16.54 1.64 19.84
N PRO A 686 -16.25 0.33 19.84
CA PRO A 686 -16.79 -0.60 20.83
C PRO A 686 -16.40 -0.21 22.26
N ALA A 687 -17.29 -0.45 23.22
CA ALA A 687 -17.15 -0.02 24.60
C ALA A 687 -15.88 -0.55 25.30
N GLY A 688 -15.41 -1.75 24.94
CA GLY A 688 -14.15 -2.32 25.44
C GLY A 688 -12.90 -1.51 25.03
N TYR A 689 -13.00 -0.77 23.93
CA TYR A 689 -11.95 0.08 23.38
C TYR A 689 -12.18 1.59 23.62
N ALA A 690 -13.31 1.99 24.21
CA ALA A 690 -13.55 3.37 24.58
C ALA A 690 -12.45 3.89 25.54
N PRO A 691 -12.00 5.17 25.41
CA PRO A 691 -11.00 5.76 26.28
C PRO A 691 -11.30 5.56 27.77
N ASN A 692 -10.27 5.29 28.60
CA ASN A 692 -10.43 5.00 30.04
C ASN A 692 -11.25 6.09 30.78
N ALA A 693 -11.11 7.36 30.39
CA ALA A 693 -11.87 8.48 30.95
C ALA A 693 -13.39 8.37 30.72
N LEU A 694 -13.80 7.75 29.61
CA LEU A 694 -15.19 7.47 29.26
C LEU A 694 -15.71 6.18 29.90
N GLN A 695 -14.83 5.20 30.15
CA GLN A 695 -15.20 3.94 30.82
C GLN A 695 -15.68 4.15 32.27
N ALA A 696 -15.18 5.17 32.98
CA ALA A 696 -15.64 5.52 34.34
C ALA A 696 -17.08 6.07 34.38
N LEU A 697 -17.63 6.48 33.23
CA LEU A 697 -18.98 7.05 33.08
C LEU A 697 -19.95 6.10 32.36
N ARG A 698 -19.55 4.84 32.20
CA ARG A 698 -20.31 3.76 31.55
C ARG A 698 -21.67 3.55 32.22
N GLY A 699 -22.74 3.37 31.42
CA GLY A 699 -24.13 3.35 31.89
C GLY A 699 -24.72 4.72 32.30
N ARG A 700 -23.90 5.77 32.44
CA ARG A 700 -24.36 7.15 32.68
C ARG A 700 -24.32 7.99 31.40
N LEU A 701 -23.35 7.80 30.52
CA LEU A 701 -23.18 8.62 29.30
C LEU A 701 -24.33 8.50 28.29
N HIS A 702 -24.82 7.29 28.02
CA HIS A 702 -25.98 7.08 27.14
C HIS A 702 -27.20 7.90 27.60
N ARG A 703 -27.42 8.03 28.92
CA ARG A 703 -28.51 8.83 29.50
C ARG A 703 -28.41 10.33 29.19
N TRP A 704 -27.21 10.86 28.97
CA TRP A 704 -26.98 12.30 28.71
C TRP A 704 -26.64 12.62 27.24
N LEU A 705 -26.13 11.65 26.49
CA LEU A 705 -25.69 11.77 25.09
C LEU A 705 -26.13 10.55 24.26
N PRO A 706 -27.44 10.25 24.15
CA PRO A 706 -27.94 9.07 23.45
C PRO A 706 -27.67 9.11 21.93
N TRP A 707 -27.32 10.28 21.39
CA TRP A 707 -26.92 10.47 19.99
C TRP A 707 -25.45 10.10 19.70
N LEU A 708 -24.62 9.94 20.74
CA LEU A 708 -23.18 9.66 20.65
C LEU A 708 -22.80 8.31 21.26
N VAL A 709 -23.58 7.83 22.24
CA VAL A 709 -23.33 6.57 22.96
C VAL A 709 -24.54 5.67 22.83
N GLY A 710 -24.37 4.50 22.18
CA GLY A 710 -25.44 3.52 21.98
C GLY A 710 -25.78 2.72 23.25
N ASP A 711 -26.84 1.92 23.20
CA ASP A 711 -27.37 1.16 24.35
C ASP A 711 -26.35 0.18 24.97
N GLY A 712 -25.30 -0.21 24.22
CA GLY A 712 -24.18 -1.05 24.66
C GLY A 712 -22.94 -0.29 25.18
N ASP A 713 -23.04 1.04 25.36
CA ASP A 713 -21.95 1.99 25.66
C ASP A 713 -20.91 2.19 24.54
N ASP A 714 -21.19 1.76 23.31
CA ASP A 714 -20.36 2.04 22.13
C ASP A 714 -20.45 3.51 21.72
N ILE A 715 -19.34 4.12 21.31
CA ILE A 715 -19.32 5.51 20.80
C ILE A 715 -19.57 5.47 19.30
N THR A 716 -20.62 6.15 18.83
CA THR A 716 -21.05 6.15 17.42
C THR A 716 -21.05 7.57 16.87
N ILE A 717 -20.33 7.80 15.76
CA ILE A 717 -20.36 9.06 15.01
C ILE A 717 -21.02 8.81 13.65
N GLY A 718 -22.19 9.38 13.44
CA GLY A 718 -23.04 9.15 12.27
C GLY A 718 -24.50 9.56 12.54
N PRO A 719 -25.45 9.17 11.68
CA PRO A 719 -25.26 8.37 10.46
C PRO A 719 -24.68 9.16 9.29
N ILE A 720 -23.75 8.53 8.57
CA ILE A 720 -23.20 9.02 7.29
C ILE A 720 -24.06 8.40 6.17
N PRO A 721 -24.79 9.19 5.37
CA PRO A 721 -25.74 8.64 4.41
C PRO A 721 -25.05 8.00 3.21
N LYS A 722 -25.79 7.14 2.48
CA LYS A 722 -25.38 6.64 1.16
C LYS A 722 -25.15 7.80 0.19
N GLY A 723 -24.17 7.68 -0.69
CA GLY A 723 -23.90 8.66 -1.75
C GLY A 723 -23.05 9.86 -1.31
N VAL A 724 -22.38 9.80 -0.16
CA VAL A 724 -21.42 10.83 0.27
C VAL A 724 -20.04 10.49 -0.29
N PRO A 725 -19.31 11.43 -0.92
CA PRO A 725 -17.93 11.19 -1.33
C PRO A 725 -17.07 10.73 -0.16
N VAL A 726 -16.48 9.54 -0.26
CA VAL A 726 -15.72 8.91 0.83
C VAL A 726 -14.53 9.79 1.24
N GLY A 727 -13.87 10.39 0.24
CA GLY A 727 -12.76 11.33 0.41
C GLY A 727 -13.01 12.49 1.37
N LEU A 728 -14.28 12.89 1.60
CA LEU A 728 -14.59 14.06 2.44
C LEU A 728 -14.19 13.80 3.88
N LEU A 729 -14.34 12.56 4.34
CA LEU A 729 -14.03 12.12 5.70
C LEU A 729 -12.61 11.57 5.79
N THR A 730 -12.20 10.77 4.81
CA THR A 730 -10.93 10.06 4.84
C THR A 730 -9.74 10.97 4.60
N ASN A 731 -9.95 12.10 3.91
CA ASN A 731 -8.89 13.07 3.61
C ASN A 731 -8.83 14.22 4.63
N LEU A 732 -9.57 14.13 5.76
CA LEU A 732 -9.61 15.20 6.74
C LEU A 732 -8.27 15.38 7.44
N LYS A 733 -7.74 16.59 7.35
CA LYS A 733 -6.61 17.07 8.11
C LYS A 733 -7.02 17.18 9.58
N LEU A 734 -6.62 16.22 10.40
CA LEU A 734 -6.98 16.20 11.82
C LEU A 734 -6.18 17.19 12.68
N ARG A 735 -5.00 17.61 12.21
CA ARG A 735 -4.13 18.59 12.90
C ARG A 735 -3.46 19.56 11.93
N ALA A 736 -2.96 20.68 12.44
CA ALA A 736 -2.39 21.75 11.60
C ALA A 736 -1.15 21.39 10.76
N GLU A 737 -0.39 20.34 11.13
CA GLU A 737 0.83 19.88 10.43
C GLU A 737 1.80 21.02 10.06
N SER A 738 1.92 22.01 10.94
CA SER A 738 2.77 23.19 10.78
C SER A 738 3.26 23.64 12.15
N THR A 739 4.44 24.25 12.19
CA THR A 739 4.98 24.94 13.36
C THR A 739 4.63 26.43 13.39
N ASP A 740 4.08 26.97 12.30
CA ASP A 740 3.63 28.35 12.22
C ASP A 740 2.38 28.58 13.10
N PRO A 741 2.43 29.47 14.11
CA PRO A 741 1.30 29.78 14.97
C PRO A 741 0.05 30.24 14.21
N ALA A 742 0.19 30.96 13.09
CA ALA A 742 -0.94 31.43 12.31
C ALA A 742 -1.66 30.28 11.60
N ALA A 743 -0.91 29.38 10.96
CA ALA A 743 -1.45 28.15 10.38
C ALA A 743 -2.12 27.25 11.42
N ILE A 744 -1.54 27.14 12.63
CA ILE A 744 -2.15 26.39 13.75
C ILE A 744 -3.48 27.03 14.17
N ALA A 745 -3.51 28.35 14.38
CA ALA A 745 -4.73 29.06 14.77
C ALA A 745 -5.83 28.95 13.70
N ALA A 746 -5.47 29.06 12.42
CA ALA A 746 -6.40 28.87 11.30
C ALA A 746 -6.98 27.45 11.30
N HIS A 747 -6.14 26.43 11.48
CA HIS A 747 -6.57 25.03 11.56
C HIS A 747 -7.55 24.79 12.72
N VAL A 748 -7.25 25.33 13.90
CA VAL A 748 -8.11 25.22 15.09
C VAL A 748 -9.47 25.87 14.84
N ARG A 749 -9.48 27.07 14.26
CA ARG A 749 -10.72 27.76 13.88
C ARG A 749 -11.54 26.93 12.89
N ASP A 750 -10.92 26.46 11.80
CA ASP A 750 -11.62 25.74 10.73
C ASP A 750 -12.15 24.38 11.22
N THR A 751 -11.38 23.68 12.05
CA THR A 751 -11.82 22.45 12.73
C THR A 751 -12.98 22.73 13.69
N GLY A 752 -12.89 23.81 14.48
CA GLY A 752 -13.96 24.22 15.39
C GLY A 752 -15.26 24.56 14.68
N GLU A 753 -15.18 25.28 13.55
CA GLU A 753 -16.34 25.58 12.70
C GLU A 753 -16.97 24.30 12.14
N MET A 754 -16.14 23.38 11.61
CA MET A 754 -16.60 22.10 11.08
C MET A 754 -17.32 21.26 12.15
N LEU A 755 -16.72 21.11 13.33
CA LEU A 755 -17.30 20.36 14.44
C LEU A 755 -18.60 20.99 14.97
N LEU A 756 -18.65 22.33 15.05
CA LEU A 756 -19.87 23.04 15.45
C LEU A 756 -21.02 22.79 14.47
N LYS A 757 -20.75 22.90 13.17
CA LYS A 757 -21.74 22.62 12.12
C LYS A 757 -22.18 21.17 12.16
N LEU A 758 -21.24 20.23 12.21
CA LEU A 758 -21.52 18.79 12.31
C LEU A 758 -22.44 18.50 13.49
N LYS A 759 -22.14 19.08 14.67
CA LYS A 759 -22.97 18.92 15.86
C LYS A 759 -24.38 19.47 15.67
N LEU A 760 -24.52 20.67 15.13
CA LEU A 760 -25.83 21.30 14.90
C LEU A 760 -26.65 20.49 13.88
N ASP A 761 -26.02 20.05 12.80
CA ASP A 761 -26.67 19.28 11.73
C ASP A 761 -27.12 17.89 12.22
N LEU A 762 -26.28 17.20 13.00
CA LEU A 762 -26.62 15.91 13.61
C LEU A 762 -27.70 16.04 14.70
N ALA A 763 -27.59 17.03 15.59
CA ALA A 763 -28.58 17.24 16.65
C ALA A 763 -29.96 17.65 16.12
N ALA A 764 -30.01 18.27 14.95
CA ALA A 764 -31.26 18.66 14.31
C ALA A 764 -31.85 17.55 13.40
N ALA A 765 -31.16 16.43 13.20
CA ALA A 765 -31.64 15.33 12.38
C ALA A 765 -32.72 14.52 13.13
N PRO A 766 -33.88 14.24 12.51
CA PRO A 766 -34.85 13.30 13.06
C PRO A 766 -34.23 11.91 13.27
N ALA A 767 -34.66 11.18 14.31
CA ALA A 767 -34.16 9.83 14.58
C ALA A 767 -34.38 8.85 13.40
N ASN A 768 -35.36 9.13 12.53
CA ASN A 768 -35.71 8.37 11.32
C ASN A 768 -35.38 9.12 10.02
N ALA A 769 -34.43 10.07 10.04
CA ALA A 769 -34.07 10.86 8.86
C ALA A 769 -33.75 9.97 7.65
N SER A 770 -34.30 10.34 6.49
CA SER A 770 -33.97 9.68 5.23
C SER A 770 -32.52 9.99 4.82
N ASP A 771 -31.95 9.20 3.92
CA ASP A 771 -30.61 9.52 3.38
C ASP A 771 -30.62 10.84 2.60
N GLU A 772 -31.77 11.25 2.06
CA GLU A 772 -31.92 12.55 1.41
C GLU A 772 -31.85 13.70 2.42
N ASP A 773 -32.58 13.60 3.54
CA ASP A 773 -32.53 14.58 4.63
C ASP A 773 -31.11 14.71 5.20
N LEU A 774 -30.44 13.57 5.42
CA LEU A 774 -29.07 13.54 5.91
C LEU A 774 -28.11 14.17 4.89
N ARG A 775 -28.23 13.85 3.59
CA ARG A 775 -27.38 14.48 2.55
C ARG A 775 -27.60 15.98 2.46
N ALA A 776 -28.83 16.46 2.59
CA ALA A 776 -29.14 17.88 2.62
C ALA A 776 -28.45 18.59 3.80
N ARG A 777 -28.38 17.94 4.96
CA ARG A 777 -27.66 18.45 6.14
C ARG A 777 -26.14 18.39 5.97
N PHE A 778 -25.62 17.26 5.45
CA PHE A 778 -24.22 17.12 5.09
C PHE A 778 -23.77 18.18 4.07
N ALA A 779 -24.69 18.78 3.30
CA ALA A 779 -24.36 19.88 2.41
C ALA A 779 -23.75 21.10 3.12
N ASN A 780 -24.12 21.35 4.39
CA ASN A 780 -23.56 22.42 5.21
C ASN A 780 -22.09 22.16 5.60
N LEU A 781 -21.66 20.90 5.56
CA LEU A 781 -20.31 20.47 5.92
C LEU A 781 -19.34 20.50 4.74
N LYS A 782 -19.84 20.62 3.50
CA LYS A 782 -19.04 20.59 2.27
C LYS A 782 -17.86 21.57 2.32
N ALA A 783 -18.13 22.87 2.47
CA ALA A 783 -17.08 23.88 2.45
C ALA A 783 -16.08 23.76 3.62
N PRO A 784 -16.51 23.56 4.88
CA PRO A 784 -15.59 23.28 5.98
C PRO A 784 -14.72 22.05 5.77
N MET A 785 -15.29 20.93 5.29
CA MET A 785 -14.54 19.70 5.05
C MET A 785 -13.56 19.84 3.89
N MET A 786 -13.93 20.55 2.82
CA MET A 786 -13.04 20.85 1.71
C MET A 786 -11.85 21.72 2.14
N ARG A 787 -12.05 22.71 3.02
CA ARG A 787 -10.93 23.50 3.59
C ARG A 787 -9.97 22.66 4.41
N LEU A 788 -10.48 21.63 5.08
CA LEU A 788 -9.71 20.70 5.89
C LEU A 788 -9.22 19.48 5.09
N SER A 789 -9.41 19.42 3.78
CA SER A 789 -9.01 18.24 2.99
C SER A 789 -7.51 18.27 2.66
N LYS A 790 -6.80 17.20 3.01
CA LYS A 790 -5.40 16.99 2.58
C LYS A 790 -5.29 16.60 1.11
N CYS A 791 -6.32 15.97 0.54
CA CYS A 791 -6.44 15.75 -0.89
C CYS A 791 -7.86 16.14 -1.35
N PRO A 792 -8.01 17.32 -1.98
CA PRO A 792 -9.30 17.77 -2.49
C PRO A 792 -9.64 17.25 -3.91
N ASP A 793 -8.93 16.23 -4.40
CA ASP A 793 -9.16 15.61 -5.70
C ASP A 793 -9.88 14.27 -5.57
N PHE A 794 -11.16 14.27 -5.90
CA PHE A 794 -12.06 13.13 -5.69
C PHE A 794 -12.25 12.27 -6.93
N VAL A 795 -11.77 12.72 -8.09
CA VAL A 795 -12.00 12.02 -9.36
C VAL A 795 -10.90 10.97 -9.54
N VAL A 796 -11.28 9.69 -9.52
CA VAL A 796 -10.33 8.58 -9.33
C VAL A 796 -9.82 7.95 -10.62
N ASN A 797 -10.53 8.07 -11.73
CA ASN A 797 -10.19 7.46 -13.03
C ASN A 797 -9.79 8.48 -14.12
N ARG A 798 -9.44 9.71 -13.74
CA ARG A 798 -9.01 10.77 -14.69
C ARG A 798 -7.52 10.71 -15.01
N GLY A 799 -7.15 11.35 -16.11
CA GLY A 799 -5.77 11.62 -16.52
C GLY A 799 -5.15 10.57 -17.44
N HIS A 800 -3.85 10.76 -17.71
CA HIS A 800 -3.05 9.99 -18.66
C HIS A 800 -3.68 9.98 -20.07
N TYR A 801 -3.81 11.17 -20.66
CA TYR A 801 -4.55 11.39 -21.91
C TYR A 801 -3.69 11.41 -23.18
N PHE A 802 -2.43 11.00 -23.10
CA PHE A 802 -1.50 11.04 -24.24
C PHE A 802 -2.09 10.36 -25.49
N GLY A 803 -1.97 11.02 -26.65
CA GLY A 803 -2.50 10.52 -27.91
C GLY A 803 -4.02 10.65 -28.07
N THR A 804 -4.72 11.42 -27.22
CA THR A 804 -6.18 11.58 -27.26
C THR A 804 -6.59 13.06 -27.30
N ALA A 805 -7.78 13.35 -27.84
CA ALA A 805 -8.39 14.69 -27.85
C ALA A 805 -8.39 15.32 -26.45
N GLN A 806 -8.60 14.50 -25.42
CA GLN A 806 -8.73 14.93 -24.04
C GLN A 806 -7.45 15.61 -23.52
N PHE A 807 -6.27 15.25 -24.03
CA PHE A 807 -5.02 15.96 -23.68
C PHE A 807 -5.02 17.39 -24.23
N ASN A 808 -5.52 17.56 -25.46
CA ASN A 808 -5.51 18.83 -26.17
C ASN A 808 -6.65 19.77 -25.76
N GLN A 809 -7.58 19.32 -24.90
CA GLN A 809 -8.62 20.17 -24.31
C GLN A 809 -8.02 21.07 -23.22
N GLN A 810 -7.63 22.29 -23.62
CA GLN A 810 -6.96 23.25 -22.74
C GLN A 810 -7.93 24.14 -21.94
N LYS A 811 -9.23 24.12 -22.24
CA LYS A 811 -10.23 24.97 -21.57
C LYS A 811 -10.34 24.58 -20.08
N GLY A 812 -10.30 25.58 -19.21
CA GLY A 812 -10.40 25.38 -17.76
C GLY A 812 -9.09 24.98 -17.07
N LEU A 813 -8.05 24.58 -17.82
CA LEU A 813 -6.75 24.20 -17.26
C LEU A 813 -5.96 25.40 -16.72
N SER A 814 -5.07 25.13 -15.78
CA SER A 814 -4.12 26.10 -15.22
C SER A 814 -3.08 26.53 -16.26
N ALA A 815 -2.32 27.58 -15.95
CA ALA A 815 -1.20 27.99 -16.79
C ALA A 815 -0.10 26.92 -16.85
N ASP A 816 0.20 26.26 -15.72
CA ASP A 816 1.22 25.21 -15.63
C ASP A 816 0.83 23.95 -16.42
N GLU A 817 -0.45 23.58 -16.43
CA GLU A 817 -0.96 22.46 -17.23
C GLU A 817 -0.95 22.75 -18.73
N LYS A 818 -1.20 24.02 -19.11
CA LYS A 818 -1.14 24.50 -20.50
C LYS A 818 0.29 24.61 -21.03
N ALA A 819 1.26 24.85 -20.15
CA ALA A 819 2.66 25.03 -20.52
C ALA A 819 3.28 23.80 -21.20
N PHE A 820 2.69 22.61 -21.02
CA PHE A 820 3.11 21.39 -21.71
C PHE A 820 2.63 21.28 -23.17
N GLY A 821 1.81 22.23 -23.63
CA GLY A 821 1.36 22.33 -25.02
C GLY A 821 0.33 21.26 -25.41
N GLN A 822 0.29 20.97 -26.70
CA GLN A 822 -0.55 19.94 -27.31
C GLN A 822 0.33 18.81 -27.85
N VAL A 823 -0.25 17.63 -28.01
CA VAL A 823 0.40 16.47 -28.63
C VAL A 823 -0.42 16.01 -29.84
N PRO A 824 0.20 15.37 -30.84
CA PRO A 824 -0.53 14.74 -31.94
C PRO A 824 -1.60 13.78 -31.40
N GLU A 825 -2.82 13.88 -31.95
CA GLU A 825 -3.86 12.90 -31.68
C GLU A 825 -3.64 11.63 -32.49
N LEU A 826 -3.84 10.48 -31.85
CA LEU A 826 -3.78 9.20 -32.52
C LEU A 826 -5.13 8.88 -33.18
N SER A 827 -5.08 8.43 -34.43
CA SER A 827 -6.26 7.89 -35.11
C SER A 827 -6.71 6.57 -34.46
N ASP A 828 -7.93 6.12 -34.75
CA ASP A 828 -8.38 4.80 -34.29
C ASP A 828 -7.51 3.67 -34.85
N ALA A 829 -6.95 3.83 -36.06
CA ALA A 829 -6.01 2.87 -36.64
C ALA A 829 -4.68 2.86 -35.87
N ASP A 830 -4.16 4.03 -35.51
CA ASP A 830 -2.93 4.18 -34.74
C ASP A 830 -3.06 3.53 -33.36
N LYS A 831 -4.19 3.78 -32.67
CA LYS A 831 -4.48 3.20 -31.36
C LYS A 831 -4.58 1.68 -31.41
N ARG A 832 -5.24 1.13 -32.44
CA ARG A 832 -5.36 -0.32 -32.62
C ARG A 832 -4.01 -0.97 -32.92
N ALA A 833 -3.22 -0.38 -33.82
CA ALA A 833 -1.87 -0.87 -34.12
C ALA A 833 -0.95 -0.79 -32.89
N LEU A 834 -1.04 0.30 -32.11
CA LEU A 834 -0.33 0.44 -30.84
C LEU A 834 -0.71 -0.69 -29.87
N ILE A 835 -2.00 -0.97 -29.68
CA ILE A 835 -2.46 -2.06 -28.81
C ILE A 835 -1.84 -3.40 -29.22
N GLU A 836 -1.84 -3.73 -30.51
CA GLU A 836 -1.22 -4.97 -31.00
C GLU A 836 0.28 -5.07 -30.68
N PHE A 837 1.00 -3.96 -30.74
CA PHE A 837 2.40 -3.93 -30.32
C PHE A 837 2.55 -4.02 -28.79
N LEU A 838 1.71 -3.34 -28.00
CA LEU A 838 1.76 -3.40 -26.54
C LEU A 838 1.50 -4.81 -25.99
N LYS A 839 0.74 -5.65 -26.69
CA LYS A 839 0.52 -7.05 -26.32
C LYS A 839 1.80 -7.90 -26.33
N THR A 840 2.87 -7.44 -26.99
CA THR A 840 4.15 -8.16 -27.04
C THR A 840 5.05 -7.89 -25.83
N PHE A 841 4.66 -6.96 -24.94
CA PHE A 841 5.49 -6.46 -23.84
C PHE A 841 5.46 -7.32 -22.57
#